data_AF-A0A1M6IRC8-F1
#
_entry.id   AF-A0A1M6IRC8-F1
#
_cell.length_a   1.000
_cell.length_b   1.000
_cell.length_c   1.000
_cell.angle_alpha   90.00
_cell.angle_beta   90.00
_cell.angle_gamma   90.00
#
_symmetry.space_group_name_H-M   'P 1'
#
loop_
_entity.id
_entity.type
_entity.pdbx_description
1 polymer ?
#
loop_
_entity_poly.entity_id
_entity_poly.type
_entity_poly.pdbx_seq_one_letter_code
_entity_poly.pdbx_strand_id
1 'polypeptide(L)'
;MKRIAEKIILLTTFVSLFMACSPELEDTSEKTIASLQVTLDGFRGAADTRTQESGYQTSFTGNEQIGVFALKNSGNVILENNVPYKYSAGAWQPVNTNNQIHVYGTGITYYAYYPYNGSMDGKKSVAEIISAFTPPADQSDYDKYTSADLMTGAGTLNSNTLAFSFTHAMSLIEIQINETSNSDAPYDPAPVFYGMVPWKMSDGIYRYLVRPGADAEVAFDYGPADNRYAYQKSLAAADVRAGNYTRIAAPFKNFSMKLNTGSYVATTLGPVSKVIVNGNEYAATAVSGSSNEYILNGLRKIPEPLASFDVYITDNQAKAESKEQLLVSATTTGLTVDATALTVTLPLSAGGMEGAGTEADPYQVTTSPQLRGVGVEGTENNSAETEYYVQTHDIDLNMYADWKPVKSGLLYDGKGFKISNLKSTRGGIFSYSGGTIQNVHLVSGEITVSGKTFGGIVNISDRSGCKILKCSNAATIVSTNGGDVGGIVGSGGHSIIEYCKNSGNITVDVYGGGIAGITWGNQVEPGSAGMDTEIRYCYNVGTIVKSNARSDNGDCGGILSRLVRTKIMEYCYNAGQIIDNGSNNKVGSLTGELDNSYSKNNYGISVSSSKLHYSTNNGFSSNDAFFDTASNKWPVYSADSSNGWGSAHWKSYSQGEYPKLLWEE
;
A
#
# COMPACT_ATOMS: atom_id res chain seq x y z
N MET A 1 55.70 -21.59 -77.13
CA MET A 1 56.70 -20.72 -77.79
C MET A 1 57.61 -20.10 -76.73
N LYS A 2 58.86 -19.75 -77.10
CA LYS A 2 59.75 -18.66 -76.64
C LYS A 2 59.33 -17.77 -75.43
N ARG A 3 60.22 -17.22 -74.58
CA ARG A 3 61.67 -17.42 -74.24
C ARG A 3 62.10 -16.29 -73.23
N ILE A 4 63.34 -16.34 -72.68
CA ILE A 4 64.15 -15.17 -72.17
C ILE A 4 63.64 -14.56 -70.83
N ALA A 5 64.42 -14.14 -69.80
CA ALA A 5 65.87 -13.91 -69.48
C ALA A 5 66.07 -14.10 -67.93
N GLU A 6 67.12 -13.75 -67.14
CA GLU A 6 68.61 -13.62 -67.12
C GLU A 6 69.04 -13.15 -65.66
N LYS A 7 70.27 -12.90 -65.15
CA LYS A 7 71.69 -12.79 -65.63
C LYS A 7 72.74 -12.87 -64.45
N ILE A 8 73.89 -13.53 -64.66
CA ILE A 8 75.31 -13.10 -64.38
C ILE A 8 75.95 -12.91 -62.94
N ILE A 9 76.95 -13.79 -62.62
CA ILE A 9 78.36 -13.53 -62.08
C ILE A 9 78.57 -13.09 -60.59
N LEU A 10 79.66 -13.35 -59.81
CA LEU A 10 81.07 -13.84 -60.01
C LEU A 10 81.72 -14.53 -58.73
N LEU A 11 82.91 -15.15 -58.92
CA LEU A 11 84.11 -15.28 -58.02
C LEU A 11 84.25 -16.48 -57.02
N THR A 12 85.51 -16.73 -56.58
CA THR A 12 86.04 -18.06 -56.12
C THR A 12 87.21 -17.99 -55.11
N THR A 13 87.32 -18.93 -54.14
CA THR A 13 88.62 -19.49 -53.61
C THR A 13 88.47 -20.68 -52.61
N PHE A 14 89.46 -21.61 -52.64
CA PHE A 14 90.06 -22.46 -51.57
C PHE A 14 89.32 -23.60 -50.79
N VAL A 15 89.76 -24.85 -51.08
CA VAL A 15 90.41 -25.87 -50.19
C VAL A 15 89.73 -26.37 -48.89
N SER A 16 89.20 -27.61 -48.97
CA SER A 16 89.15 -28.75 -48.00
C SER A 16 88.99 -28.58 -46.48
N LEU A 17 87.96 -29.22 -45.89
CA LEU A 17 88.05 -30.46 -45.09
C LEU A 17 86.63 -30.98 -44.72
N PHE A 18 86.46 -32.30 -44.52
CA PHE A 18 85.21 -32.99 -44.13
C PHE A 18 84.03 -32.85 -45.15
N MET A 19 83.14 -33.81 -45.41
CA MET A 19 82.78 -35.07 -44.74
C MET A 19 82.40 -34.93 -43.26
N ALA A 20 81.63 -33.89 -42.98
CA ALA A 20 80.60 -33.90 -41.96
C ALA A 20 79.27 -33.83 -42.71
N CYS A 21 78.32 -34.72 -42.40
CA CYS A 21 76.95 -34.52 -42.83
C CYS A 21 76.38 -33.35 -42.02
N SER A 22 75.99 -32.24 -42.66
CA SER A 22 75.39 -31.10 -41.95
C SER A 22 74.04 -31.53 -41.36
N PRO A 23 73.84 -31.55 -40.02
CA PRO A 23 72.58 -31.95 -39.41
C PRO A 23 71.45 -30.91 -39.57
N GLU A 24 71.67 -29.89 -40.41
CA GLU A 24 70.81 -28.71 -40.59
C GLU A 24 69.81 -28.89 -41.75
N LEU A 25 69.74 -30.08 -42.36
CA LEU A 25 68.75 -30.43 -43.40
C LEU A 25 67.84 -31.61 -43.03
N GLU A 26 68.00 -32.22 -41.86
CA GLU A 26 67.07 -33.21 -41.31
C GLU A 26 66.24 -32.61 -40.17
N ASP A 27 65.37 -31.65 -40.50
CA ASP A 27 64.32 -31.17 -39.59
C ASP A 27 63.04 -30.72 -40.31
N THR A 28 62.76 -31.34 -41.46
CA THR A 28 61.46 -31.29 -42.15
C THR A 28 60.91 -32.70 -42.25
N SER A 29 60.07 -33.08 -41.28
CA SER A 29 59.30 -34.32 -41.36
C SER A 29 58.20 -34.14 -42.42
N GLU A 30 58.17 -34.96 -43.47
CA GLU A 30 57.09 -34.92 -44.49
C GLU A 30 55.72 -35.42 -43.96
N LYS A 31 55.65 -35.79 -42.67
CA LYS A 31 54.52 -36.47 -42.06
C LYS A 31 53.81 -35.55 -41.06
N THR A 32 52.59 -35.13 -41.37
CA THR A 32 51.76 -34.33 -40.46
C THR A 32 51.05 -35.18 -39.40
N ILE A 33 50.59 -34.53 -38.31
CA ILE A 33 49.84 -35.22 -37.25
C ILE A 33 48.52 -35.78 -37.79
N ALA A 34 48.18 -37.00 -37.40
CA ALA A 34 46.95 -37.68 -37.85
C ALA A 34 45.71 -37.27 -37.04
N SER A 35 45.89 -36.78 -35.80
CA SER A 35 44.85 -36.14 -35.01
C SER A 35 45.44 -35.25 -33.92
N LEU A 36 44.68 -34.22 -33.52
CA LEU A 36 44.98 -33.38 -32.37
C LEU A 36 43.87 -33.55 -31.33
N GLN A 37 44.26 -33.77 -30.08
CA GLN A 37 43.36 -33.95 -28.93
C GLN A 37 43.65 -32.87 -27.88
N VAL A 38 42.59 -32.35 -27.25
CA VAL A 38 42.68 -31.41 -26.12
C VAL A 38 41.85 -31.95 -24.97
N THR A 39 42.44 -32.06 -23.79
CA THR A 39 41.75 -32.28 -22.51
C THR A 39 41.82 -31.00 -21.69
N LEU A 40 40.76 -30.69 -20.95
CA LEU A 40 40.60 -29.43 -20.21
C LEU A 40 40.45 -29.70 -18.72
N ASP A 41 41.23 -29.02 -17.89
CA ASP A 41 41.04 -28.96 -16.44
C ASP A 41 40.26 -27.69 -16.08
N GLY A 42 39.07 -27.82 -15.48
CA GLY A 42 38.27 -26.67 -15.05
C GLY A 42 38.84 -25.93 -13.83
N PHE A 43 38.38 -24.69 -13.61
CA PHE A 43 38.81 -23.86 -12.46
C PHE A 43 38.63 -24.53 -11.10
N ARG A 44 39.52 -24.19 -10.15
CA ARG A 44 39.61 -24.79 -8.81
C ARG A 44 39.26 -23.76 -7.72
N GLY A 45 38.53 -24.18 -6.68
CA GLY A 45 38.15 -23.27 -5.58
C GLY A 45 39.35 -22.84 -4.74
N ALA A 46 39.45 -21.55 -4.39
CA ALA A 46 40.62 -20.98 -3.70
C ALA A 46 41.03 -21.70 -2.40
N ALA A 47 40.07 -22.27 -1.66
CA ALA A 47 40.32 -23.03 -0.43
C ALA A 47 40.39 -24.55 -0.63
N ASP A 48 39.93 -25.08 -1.77
CA ASP A 48 39.51 -26.48 -1.86
C ASP A 48 40.45 -27.31 -2.74
N THR A 49 41.50 -27.85 -2.11
CA THR A 49 42.62 -28.53 -2.78
C THR A 49 42.28 -29.84 -3.48
N ARG A 50 41.03 -30.32 -3.43
CA ARG A 50 40.63 -31.66 -3.90
C ARG A 50 39.34 -31.71 -4.74
N THR A 51 38.65 -30.59 -4.95
CA THR A 51 37.31 -30.57 -5.57
C THR A 51 37.34 -29.81 -6.90
N GLN A 52 36.87 -30.46 -7.96
CA GLN A 52 36.65 -29.87 -9.29
C GLN A 52 35.14 -29.87 -9.54
N GLU A 53 34.55 -28.68 -9.72
CA GLU A 53 33.13 -28.56 -10.02
C GLU A 53 32.87 -28.64 -11.53
N SER A 54 31.93 -29.49 -11.94
CA SER A 54 31.64 -29.77 -13.35
C SER A 54 31.13 -28.55 -14.17
N GLY A 55 30.77 -27.44 -13.50
CA GLY A 55 30.31 -26.20 -14.12
C GLY A 55 31.42 -25.18 -14.47
N TYR A 56 32.70 -25.56 -14.34
CA TYR A 56 33.87 -24.70 -14.59
C TYR A 56 34.83 -25.26 -15.64
N GLN A 57 34.45 -26.33 -16.33
CA GLN A 57 35.19 -26.87 -17.47
C GLN A 57 34.65 -26.24 -18.75
N THR A 58 35.47 -25.45 -19.45
CA THR A 58 35.11 -24.91 -20.77
C THR A 58 34.74 -26.06 -21.72
N SER A 59 33.77 -25.86 -22.60
CA SER A 59 33.33 -26.85 -23.59
C SER A 59 33.42 -26.25 -24.97
N PHE A 60 34.20 -26.87 -25.87
CA PHE A 60 34.25 -26.46 -27.26
C PHE A 60 32.99 -26.97 -27.99
N THR A 61 32.24 -26.05 -28.58
CA THR A 61 30.91 -26.27 -29.18
C THR A 61 30.93 -26.15 -30.71
N GLY A 62 31.85 -25.37 -31.26
CA GLY A 62 32.10 -25.25 -32.68
C GLY A 62 32.63 -23.87 -33.08
N ASN A 63 33.69 -23.87 -33.89
CA ASN A 63 34.41 -22.70 -34.42
C ASN A 63 35.52 -22.09 -33.54
N GLU A 64 35.71 -22.57 -32.32
CA GLU A 64 36.83 -22.21 -31.46
C GLU A 64 38.17 -22.54 -32.13
N GLN A 65 39.21 -21.72 -31.88
CA GLN A 65 40.53 -21.90 -32.48
C GLN A 65 41.64 -21.87 -31.43
N ILE A 66 42.64 -22.75 -31.63
CA ILE A 66 43.90 -22.79 -30.88
C ILE A 66 45.07 -22.46 -31.80
N GLY A 67 46.07 -21.76 -31.27
CA GLY A 67 47.38 -21.67 -31.91
C GLY A 67 48.27 -22.80 -31.41
N VAL A 68 48.93 -23.50 -32.32
CA VAL A 68 49.84 -24.62 -32.03
C VAL A 68 51.23 -24.28 -32.56
N PHE A 69 52.29 -24.54 -31.79
CA PHE A 69 53.66 -24.30 -32.24
C PHE A 69 54.62 -25.42 -31.81
N ALA A 70 55.62 -25.70 -32.67
CA ALA A 70 56.65 -26.70 -32.44
C ALA A 70 58.01 -26.02 -32.28
N LEU A 71 58.71 -26.36 -31.19
CA LEU A 71 59.98 -25.77 -30.80
C LEU A 71 61.08 -26.83 -30.74
N LYS A 72 62.19 -26.59 -31.43
CA LYS A 72 63.45 -27.33 -31.24
C LYS A 72 64.14 -26.88 -29.97
N ASN A 73 64.25 -27.80 -29.00
CA ASN A 73 64.83 -27.51 -27.69
C ASN A 73 66.31 -27.12 -27.79
N SER A 74 67.05 -27.69 -28.76
CA SER A 74 68.39 -27.22 -29.11
C SER A 74 68.34 -25.95 -29.95
N GLY A 75 68.99 -24.88 -29.47
CA GLY A 75 69.01 -23.57 -30.14
C GLY A 75 67.75 -22.71 -29.92
N ASN A 76 66.70 -23.24 -29.29
CA ASN A 76 65.44 -22.53 -29.05
C ASN A 76 64.82 -21.99 -30.36
N VAL A 77 64.74 -22.86 -31.37
CA VAL A 77 64.30 -22.55 -32.74
C VAL A 77 62.83 -22.93 -32.90
N ILE A 78 62.01 -22.02 -33.43
CA ILE A 78 60.63 -22.33 -33.81
C ILE A 78 60.69 -23.06 -35.16
N LEU A 79 60.20 -24.29 -35.21
CA LEU A 79 60.01 -25.05 -36.45
C LEU A 79 58.67 -24.68 -37.10
N GLU A 80 57.63 -24.51 -36.27
CA GLU A 80 56.27 -24.24 -36.71
C GLU A 80 55.68 -23.13 -35.85
N ASN A 81 55.33 -22.00 -36.48
CA ASN A 81 54.95 -20.77 -35.79
C ASN A 81 53.42 -20.61 -35.77
N ASN A 82 52.83 -20.72 -34.58
CA ASN A 82 51.45 -20.31 -34.27
C ASN A 82 50.38 -20.83 -35.28
N VAL A 83 50.48 -22.11 -35.65
CA VAL A 83 49.61 -22.77 -36.63
C VAL A 83 48.18 -22.87 -36.09
N PRO A 84 47.17 -22.26 -36.75
CA PRO A 84 45.80 -22.26 -36.26
C PRO A 84 45.09 -23.58 -36.54
N TYR A 85 44.56 -24.21 -35.49
CA TYR A 85 43.62 -25.34 -35.55
C TYR A 85 42.25 -24.90 -35.05
N LYS A 86 41.18 -25.39 -35.69
CA LYS A 86 39.78 -25.07 -35.41
C LYS A 86 39.02 -26.32 -34.94
N TYR A 87 38.16 -26.17 -33.93
CA TYR A 87 37.28 -27.23 -33.49
C TYR A 87 36.04 -27.33 -34.40
N SER A 88 35.77 -28.53 -34.91
CA SER A 88 34.62 -28.81 -35.78
C SER A 88 34.27 -30.30 -35.76
N ALA A 89 32.97 -30.63 -35.70
CA ALA A 89 32.45 -32.00 -35.77
C ALA A 89 33.14 -33.01 -34.82
N GLY A 90 33.52 -32.56 -33.60
CA GLY A 90 34.16 -33.40 -32.59
C GLY A 90 35.69 -33.46 -32.66
N ALA A 91 36.33 -32.85 -33.67
CA ALA A 91 37.77 -32.92 -33.90
C ALA A 91 38.42 -31.54 -34.11
N TRP A 92 39.72 -31.47 -33.82
CA TRP A 92 40.56 -30.33 -34.17
C TRP A 92 41.15 -30.51 -35.57
N GLN A 93 40.94 -29.54 -36.45
CA GLN A 93 41.40 -29.54 -37.84
C GLN A 93 42.23 -28.28 -38.14
N PRO A 94 43.33 -28.37 -38.91
CA PRO A 94 44.10 -27.19 -39.30
C PRO A 94 43.27 -26.26 -40.17
N VAL A 95 43.31 -24.95 -39.92
CA VAL A 95 42.52 -23.95 -40.67
C VAL A 95 42.97 -23.84 -42.13
N ASN A 96 44.22 -24.22 -42.42
CA ASN A 96 44.78 -24.29 -43.78
C ASN A 96 45.48 -25.64 -43.95
N THR A 97 45.08 -26.44 -44.94
CA THR A 97 45.70 -27.76 -45.20
C THR A 97 47.17 -27.69 -45.59
N ASN A 98 47.65 -26.52 -45.99
CA ASN A 98 49.05 -26.27 -46.37
C ASN A 98 49.87 -25.67 -45.21
N ASN A 99 49.28 -25.55 -44.02
CA ASN A 99 49.96 -25.13 -42.78
C ASN A 99 49.46 -26.02 -41.63
N GLN A 100 50.19 -27.10 -41.37
CA GLN A 100 49.85 -28.16 -40.42
C GLN A 100 51.04 -28.43 -39.50
N ILE A 101 50.79 -29.02 -38.33
CA ILE A 101 51.82 -29.48 -37.40
C ILE A 101 52.39 -30.83 -37.86
N HIS A 102 53.71 -30.94 -37.89
CA HIS A 102 54.46 -32.12 -38.34
C HIS A 102 54.91 -33.02 -37.17
N VAL A 103 55.13 -34.31 -37.50
CA VAL A 103 55.54 -35.35 -36.57
C VAL A 103 57.08 -35.40 -36.54
N TYR A 104 57.68 -34.56 -35.70
CA TYR A 104 59.12 -34.53 -35.50
C TYR A 104 59.62 -35.60 -34.49
N GLY A 105 60.94 -35.81 -34.49
CA GLY A 105 61.63 -36.74 -33.60
C GLY A 105 61.90 -36.22 -32.18
N THR A 106 62.82 -36.86 -31.48
CA THR A 106 63.22 -36.52 -30.10
C THR A 106 63.88 -35.14 -30.02
N GLY A 107 63.51 -34.35 -29.01
CA GLY A 107 64.09 -33.03 -28.76
C GLY A 107 63.24 -31.85 -29.24
N ILE A 108 62.04 -32.12 -29.75
CA ILE A 108 61.02 -31.10 -30.04
C ILE A 108 60.01 -31.04 -28.89
N THR A 109 59.58 -29.84 -28.52
CA THR A 109 58.43 -29.61 -27.62
C THR A 109 57.32 -28.92 -28.39
N TYR A 110 56.10 -29.45 -28.30
CA TYR A 110 54.91 -28.83 -28.86
C TYR A 110 54.19 -28.04 -27.77
N TYR A 111 53.60 -26.90 -28.13
CA TYR A 111 52.76 -26.09 -27.25
C TYR A 111 51.49 -25.69 -27.98
N ALA A 112 50.39 -25.53 -27.25
CA ALA A 112 49.17 -24.94 -27.78
C ALA A 112 48.47 -24.06 -26.75
N TYR A 113 47.66 -23.13 -27.24
CA TYR A 113 46.87 -22.22 -26.43
C TYR A 113 45.54 -21.86 -27.10
N TYR A 114 44.53 -21.56 -26.27
CA TYR A 114 43.24 -20.97 -26.63
C TYR A 114 43.11 -19.62 -25.91
N PRO A 115 42.47 -18.59 -26.49
CA PRO A 115 42.02 -18.49 -27.88
C PRO A 115 43.17 -18.13 -28.83
N TYR A 116 43.15 -18.64 -30.06
CA TYR A 116 44.13 -18.31 -31.11
C TYR A 116 44.23 -16.80 -31.37
N ASN A 117 45.45 -16.28 -31.47
CA ASN A 117 45.71 -14.91 -31.90
C ASN A 117 47.05 -14.81 -32.67
N GLY A 118 47.04 -14.20 -33.86
CA GLY A 118 48.25 -13.96 -34.67
C GLY A 118 49.28 -13.04 -34.00
N SER A 119 48.94 -12.34 -32.92
CA SER A 119 49.91 -11.58 -32.10
C SER A 119 50.85 -12.46 -31.27
N MET A 120 50.58 -13.77 -31.21
CA MET A 120 51.41 -14.78 -30.52
C MET A 120 52.49 -15.41 -31.43
N ASP A 121 52.69 -14.87 -32.63
CA ASP A 121 53.80 -15.23 -33.49
C ASP A 121 55.16 -14.96 -32.82
N GLY A 122 56.11 -15.87 -33.03
CA GLY A 122 57.47 -15.78 -32.48
C GLY A 122 57.61 -16.14 -30.99
N LYS A 123 56.52 -16.52 -30.31
CA LYS A 123 56.54 -16.98 -28.91
C LYS A 123 57.07 -18.41 -28.82
N LYS A 124 57.87 -18.69 -27.79
CA LYS A 124 58.62 -19.96 -27.65
C LYS A 124 58.23 -20.78 -26.43
N SER A 125 57.36 -20.28 -25.56
CA SER A 125 56.93 -20.99 -24.37
C SER A 125 55.55 -20.53 -23.89
N VAL A 126 54.89 -21.38 -23.09
CA VAL A 126 53.64 -21.04 -22.38
C VAL A 126 53.79 -19.74 -21.55
N ALA A 127 54.95 -19.53 -20.91
CA ALA A 127 55.21 -18.32 -20.14
C ALA A 127 55.23 -17.04 -21.01
N GLU A 128 55.77 -17.13 -22.24
CA GLU A 128 55.75 -16.01 -23.19
C GLU A 128 54.35 -15.71 -23.73
N ILE A 129 53.52 -16.74 -23.94
CA ILE A 129 52.10 -16.59 -24.30
C ILE A 129 51.34 -15.86 -23.17
N ILE A 130 51.45 -16.35 -21.93
CA ILE A 130 50.77 -15.78 -20.75
C ILE A 130 51.23 -14.33 -20.47
N SER A 131 52.51 -14.03 -20.65
CA SER A 131 53.05 -12.67 -20.51
C SER A 131 52.44 -11.71 -21.54
N ALA A 132 52.40 -12.14 -22.81
CA ALA A 132 51.92 -11.34 -23.94
C ALA A 132 50.39 -11.16 -23.95
N PHE A 133 49.63 -12.13 -23.46
CA PHE A 133 48.18 -12.08 -23.48
C PHE A 133 47.62 -11.03 -22.53
N THR A 134 46.73 -10.17 -23.04
CA THR A 134 45.95 -9.23 -22.23
C THR A 134 44.48 -9.59 -22.39
N PRO A 135 43.77 -10.00 -21.31
CA PRO A 135 42.33 -10.22 -21.39
C PRO A 135 41.61 -8.90 -21.73
N PRO A 136 40.55 -8.91 -22.55
CA PRO A 136 39.74 -7.73 -22.79
C PRO A 136 39.08 -7.22 -21.50
N ALA A 137 38.94 -5.89 -21.40
CA ALA A 137 38.26 -5.24 -20.27
C ALA A 137 36.72 -5.30 -20.38
N ASP A 138 36.20 -5.48 -21.60
CA ASP A 138 34.81 -5.84 -21.84
C ASP A 138 34.70 -7.35 -21.99
N GLN A 139 34.00 -7.99 -21.06
CA GLN A 139 33.66 -9.41 -21.02
C GLN A 139 32.14 -9.59 -20.83
N SER A 140 31.32 -8.64 -21.31
CA SER A 140 29.87 -8.57 -21.03
C SER A 140 29.02 -9.74 -21.57
N ASP A 141 29.52 -10.47 -22.56
CA ASP A 141 28.85 -11.60 -23.20
C ASP A 141 29.78 -12.81 -23.32
N TYR A 142 29.22 -13.96 -23.71
CA TYR A 142 29.93 -15.24 -23.73
C TYR A 142 31.14 -15.25 -24.67
N ASP A 143 31.03 -14.66 -25.87
CA ASP A 143 32.11 -14.62 -26.85
C ASP A 143 33.27 -13.75 -26.34
N LYS A 144 32.98 -12.59 -25.73
CA LYS A 144 34.00 -11.75 -25.09
C LYS A 144 34.62 -12.42 -23.87
N TYR A 145 33.81 -13.03 -23.01
CA TYR A 145 34.27 -13.75 -21.81
C TYR A 145 35.20 -14.91 -22.19
N THR A 146 34.80 -15.75 -23.15
CA THR A 146 35.67 -16.85 -23.62
C THR A 146 36.91 -16.34 -24.35
N SER A 147 36.84 -15.17 -25.02
CA SER A 147 38.04 -14.51 -25.56
C SER A 147 39.03 -14.00 -24.49
N ALA A 148 38.61 -13.90 -23.22
CA ALA A 148 39.48 -13.64 -22.07
C ALA A 148 40.06 -14.91 -21.42
N ASP A 149 39.47 -16.08 -21.69
CA ASP A 149 39.83 -17.36 -21.06
C ASP A 149 41.08 -17.98 -21.70
N LEU A 150 42.25 -17.36 -21.44
CA LEU A 150 43.52 -17.93 -21.87
C LEU A 150 43.72 -19.31 -21.21
N MET A 151 43.71 -20.36 -22.01
CA MET A 151 44.10 -21.72 -21.64
C MET A 151 45.35 -22.13 -22.40
N THR A 152 46.27 -22.83 -21.74
CA THR A 152 47.57 -23.21 -22.33
C THR A 152 47.95 -24.64 -21.97
N GLY A 153 48.67 -25.35 -22.85
CA GLY A 153 49.19 -26.68 -22.59
C GLY A 153 50.46 -27.03 -23.36
N ALA A 154 51.24 -27.96 -22.81
CA ALA A 154 52.33 -28.64 -23.52
C ALA A 154 51.81 -29.93 -24.18
N GLY A 155 52.30 -30.24 -25.38
CA GLY A 155 51.82 -31.34 -26.21
C GLY A 155 52.64 -32.62 -26.03
N THR A 156 51.94 -33.73 -25.80
CA THR A 156 52.51 -35.08 -25.82
C THR A 156 52.20 -35.73 -27.17
N LEU A 157 53.23 -36.07 -27.94
CA LEU A 157 53.12 -36.77 -29.21
C LEU A 157 53.14 -38.29 -28.97
N ASN A 158 52.04 -38.98 -29.27
CA ASN A 158 51.94 -40.43 -29.23
C ASN A 158 51.70 -40.98 -30.65
N SER A 159 52.73 -41.58 -31.24
CA SER A 159 52.74 -42.08 -32.63
C SER A 159 52.47 -40.97 -33.67
N ASN A 160 51.20 -40.71 -33.98
CA ASN A 160 50.77 -39.64 -34.89
C ASN A 160 49.73 -38.69 -34.23
N THR A 161 49.35 -38.93 -32.98
CA THR A 161 48.36 -38.14 -32.24
C THR A 161 49.05 -37.17 -31.31
N LEU A 162 48.73 -35.89 -31.42
CA LEU A 162 49.26 -34.84 -30.55
C LEU A 162 48.20 -34.46 -29.51
N ALA A 163 48.45 -34.76 -28.24
CA ALA A 163 47.52 -34.52 -27.14
C ALA A 163 48.00 -33.39 -26.23
N PHE A 164 47.13 -32.43 -25.94
CA PHE A 164 47.38 -31.31 -25.03
C PHE A 164 46.48 -31.39 -23.79
N SER A 165 47.07 -31.31 -22.60
CA SER A 165 46.34 -30.99 -21.37
C SER A 165 46.37 -29.48 -21.18
N PHE A 166 45.21 -28.83 -21.25
CA PHE A 166 45.05 -27.39 -21.09
C PHE A 166 44.67 -27.04 -19.66
N THR A 167 45.32 -26.00 -19.14
CA THR A 167 44.98 -25.34 -17.86
C THR A 167 44.66 -23.88 -18.11
N HIS A 168 43.62 -23.36 -17.45
CA HIS A 168 43.33 -21.92 -17.42
C HIS A 168 44.52 -21.15 -16.81
N ALA A 169 45.01 -20.15 -17.52
CA ALA A 169 46.12 -19.28 -17.11
C ALA A 169 45.66 -17.99 -16.43
N MET A 170 44.40 -17.59 -16.62
CA MET A 170 43.77 -16.48 -15.89
C MET A 170 43.28 -16.94 -14.51
N SER A 171 42.86 -15.98 -13.68
CA SER A 171 42.07 -16.24 -12.46
C SER A 171 40.64 -15.77 -12.67
N LEU A 172 39.66 -16.55 -12.19
CA LEU A 172 38.24 -16.24 -12.32
C LEU A 172 37.72 -15.54 -11.05
N ILE A 173 37.08 -14.40 -11.22
CA ILE A 173 36.27 -13.75 -10.18
C ILE A 173 34.81 -14.07 -10.48
N GLU A 174 34.10 -14.63 -9.49
CA GLU A 174 32.64 -14.72 -9.49
C GLU A 174 32.06 -13.70 -8.53
N ILE A 175 31.00 -13.00 -8.94
CA ILE A 175 30.36 -11.95 -8.14
C ILE A 175 28.89 -12.33 -7.98
N GLN A 176 28.50 -12.68 -6.76
CA GLN A 176 27.15 -13.08 -6.39
C GLN A 176 26.53 -11.99 -5.53
N ILE A 177 25.47 -11.35 -6.03
CA ILE A 177 24.70 -10.35 -5.26
C ILE A 177 23.65 -11.09 -4.45
N ASN A 178 23.85 -11.14 -3.13
CA ASN A 178 22.95 -11.81 -2.21
C ASN A 178 21.91 -10.80 -1.73
N GLU A 179 20.80 -10.67 -2.46
CA GLU A 179 19.67 -9.84 -2.04
C GLU A 179 18.96 -10.47 -0.82
N THR A 180 18.59 -9.61 0.12
CA THR A 180 17.67 -9.90 1.22
C THR A 180 16.56 -8.85 1.19
N SER A 181 15.29 -9.28 1.23
CA SER A 181 14.13 -8.38 1.30
C SER A 181 13.14 -8.87 2.35
N ASN A 182 12.26 -7.96 2.77
CA ASN A 182 11.09 -8.21 3.60
C ASN A 182 9.77 -8.07 2.80
N SER A 183 9.83 -7.93 1.47
CA SER A 183 8.69 -7.62 0.61
C SER A 183 8.73 -8.38 -0.70
N ASP A 184 7.58 -8.61 -1.32
CA ASP A 184 7.42 -9.35 -2.60
C ASP A 184 7.88 -8.55 -3.84
N ALA A 185 8.69 -7.49 -3.64
CA ALA A 185 9.17 -6.56 -4.65
C ALA A 185 10.71 -6.67 -4.82
N PRO A 186 11.21 -7.67 -5.55
CA PRO A 186 12.64 -7.87 -5.81
C PRO A 186 13.22 -6.82 -6.77
N TYR A 187 14.54 -6.71 -6.82
CA TYR A 187 15.26 -5.81 -7.74
C TYR A 187 16.22 -6.60 -8.65
N ASP A 188 15.95 -6.62 -9.97
CA ASP A 188 16.80 -7.26 -11.02
C ASP A 188 17.31 -6.33 -12.17
N PRO A 189 17.23 -4.98 -12.13
CA PRO A 189 18.08 -4.16 -13.01
C PRO A 189 19.57 -4.47 -12.81
N ALA A 190 20.35 -4.44 -13.90
CA ALA A 190 21.77 -4.79 -13.85
C ALA A 190 22.62 -3.82 -12.99
N PRO A 191 23.68 -4.30 -12.30
CA PRO A 191 24.64 -3.45 -11.60
C PRO A 191 25.44 -2.58 -12.58
N VAL A 192 25.85 -1.41 -12.10
CA VAL A 192 26.82 -0.56 -12.79
C VAL A 192 28.20 -0.88 -12.23
N PHE A 193 28.97 -1.71 -12.95
CA PHE A 193 30.33 -2.07 -12.58
C PHE A 193 31.32 -0.95 -12.93
N TYR A 194 32.37 -0.81 -12.11
CA TYR A 194 33.46 0.14 -12.30
C TYR A 194 34.77 -0.63 -12.56
N GLY A 195 35.52 -0.21 -13.59
CA GLY A 195 36.81 -0.83 -13.96
C GLY A 195 36.73 -2.20 -14.67
N MET A 196 35.56 -2.80 -14.78
CA MET A 196 35.30 -4.09 -15.44
C MET A 196 33.92 -4.13 -16.08
N VAL A 197 33.72 -4.99 -17.09
CA VAL A 197 32.39 -5.32 -17.61
C VAL A 197 32.22 -6.85 -17.61
N PRO A 198 31.60 -7.44 -16.59
CA PRO A 198 31.51 -8.90 -16.43
C PRO A 198 30.29 -9.52 -17.15
N TRP A 199 30.36 -10.82 -17.43
CA TRP A 199 29.28 -11.60 -18.05
C TRP A 199 28.24 -12.01 -17.00
N LYS A 200 26.95 -11.66 -17.18
CA LYS A 200 25.83 -12.20 -16.36
C LYS A 200 25.48 -13.61 -16.84
N MET A 201 25.66 -14.62 -15.99
CA MET A 201 25.20 -15.98 -16.25
C MET A 201 23.68 -16.13 -16.03
N SER A 202 23.11 -17.24 -16.49
CA SER A 202 21.67 -17.55 -16.38
C SER A 202 21.19 -17.80 -14.94
N ASP A 203 22.09 -17.98 -13.98
CA ASP A 203 21.82 -18.07 -12.54
C ASP A 203 21.94 -16.72 -11.81
N GLY A 204 22.28 -15.64 -12.53
CA GLY A 204 22.48 -14.29 -12.00
C GLY A 204 23.88 -14.01 -11.44
N ILE A 205 24.80 -14.99 -11.43
CA ILE A 205 26.20 -14.76 -11.05
C ILE A 205 26.93 -14.04 -12.18
N TYR A 206 27.75 -13.04 -11.83
CA TYR A 206 28.60 -12.34 -12.79
C TYR A 206 30.00 -12.96 -12.79
N ARG A 207 30.57 -13.24 -13.97
CA ARG A 207 31.92 -13.79 -14.14
C ARG A 207 32.86 -12.81 -14.83
N TYR A 208 34.11 -12.73 -14.34
CA TYR A 208 35.17 -11.89 -14.92
C TYR A 208 36.55 -12.55 -14.76
N LEU A 209 37.35 -12.53 -15.83
CA LEU A 209 38.68 -13.14 -15.88
C LEU A 209 39.77 -12.07 -15.78
N VAL A 210 40.71 -12.26 -14.87
CA VAL A 210 41.80 -11.32 -14.56
C VAL A 210 43.18 -11.99 -14.67
N ARG A 211 44.22 -11.19 -14.93
CA ARG A 211 45.62 -11.67 -14.91
C ARG A 211 45.98 -12.14 -13.49
N PRO A 212 46.65 -13.30 -13.33
CA PRO A 212 47.11 -13.78 -12.03
C PRO A 212 48.29 -12.96 -11.50
N GLY A 213 48.47 -12.91 -10.18
CA GLY A 213 49.63 -12.26 -9.55
C GLY A 213 49.60 -10.72 -9.58
N ALA A 214 48.42 -10.13 -9.80
CA ALA A 214 48.18 -8.69 -9.71
C ALA A 214 46.98 -8.44 -8.78
N ASP A 215 46.97 -7.29 -8.10
CA ASP A 215 45.81 -6.89 -7.29
C ASP A 215 44.59 -6.65 -8.20
N ALA A 216 43.41 -7.00 -7.72
CA ALA A 216 42.15 -6.84 -8.44
C ALA A 216 41.10 -6.17 -7.54
N GLU A 217 40.20 -5.41 -8.12
CA GLU A 217 39.10 -4.77 -7.40
C GLU A 217 37.76 -5.05 -8.08
N VAL A 218 36.77 -5.47 -7.31
CA VAL A 218 35.37 -5.46 -7.71
C VAL A 218 34.71 -4.25 -7.08
N ALA A 219 34.29 -3.30 -7.89
CA ALA A 219 33.49 -2.16 -7.48
C ALA A 219 32.24 -2.04 -8.35
N PHE A 220 31.07 -1.85 -7.74
CA PHE A 220 29.82 -1.66 -8.47
C PHE A 220 28.75 -0.96 -7.64
N ASP A 221 27.77 -0.42 -8.34
CA ASP A 221 26.55 0.18 -7.82
C ASP A 221 25.33 -0.68 -8.18
N TYR A 222 24.50 -1.04 -7.20
CA TYR A 222 23.26 -1.82 -7.36
C TYR A 222 22.08 -1.17 -6.61
N GLY A 223 20.87 -1.72 -6.75
CA GLY A 223 19.69 -1.25 -6.03
C GLY A 223 19.04 0.02 -6.61
N PRO A 224 17.80 0.33 -6.20
CA PRO A 224 17.02 1.46 -6.71
C PRO A 224 17.59 2.80 -6.23
N ALA A 225 17.14 3.90 -6.83
CA ALA A 225 17.71 5.23 -6.56
C ALA A 225 17.50 5.74 -5.11
N ASP A 226 16.48 5.25 -4.41
CA ASP A 226 16.17 5.55 -3.01
C ASP A 226 16.92 4.64 -2.00
N ASN A 227 17.52 3.55 -2.47
CA ASN A 227 18.32 2.59 -1.68
C ASN A 227 19.50 2.06 -2.52
N ARG A 228 20.35 2.98 -2.99
CA ARG A 228 21.50 2.68 -3.84
C ARG A 228 22.59 2.01 -3.01
N TYR A 229 22.98 0.80 -3.40
CA TYR A 229 23.99 -0.02 -2.75
C TYR A 229 25.30 0.04 -3.53
N ALA A 230 26.26 0.81 -3.01
CA ALA A 230 27.64 0.79 -3.50
C ALA A 230 28.42 -0.34 -2.82
N TYR A 231 29.14 -1.15 -3.61
CA TYR A 231 30.02 -2.22 -3.16
C TYR A 231 31.43 -2.01 -3.67
N GLN A 232 32.42 -2.26 -2.81
CA GLN A 232 33.84 -2.28 -3.18
C GLN A 232 34.55 -3.40 -2.43
N LYS A 233 35.32 -4.23 -3.15
CA LYS A 233 36.12 -5.31 -2.59
C LYS A 233 37.41 -5.50 -3.40
N SER A 234 38.53 -5.17 -2.77
CA SER A 234 39.87 -5.50 -3.27
C SER A 234 40.25 -6.95 -2.92
N LEU A 235 40.98 -7.58 -3.84
CA LEU A 235 41.67 -8.87 -3.73
C LEU A 235 43.18 -8.63 -3.88
N ALA A 236 43.99 -9.24 -3.02
CA ALA A 236 45.44 -9.10 -3.12
C ALA A 236 46.02 -10.00 -4.21
N ALA A 237 47.13 -9.59 -4.82
CA ALA A 237 47.86 -10.34 -5.85
C ALA A 237 48.17 -11.81 -5.48
N ALA A 238 48.27 -12.13 -4.18
CA ALA A 238 48.48 -13.49 -3.70
C ALA A 238 47.23 -14.40 -3.79
N ASP A 239 46.04 -13.81 -3.75
CA ASP A 239 44.75 -14.52 -3.83
C ASP A 239 44.32 -14.74 -5.30
N VAL A 240 44.74 -13.84 -6.19
CA VAL A 240 44.43 -13.87 -7.64
C VAL A 240 45.36 -14.86 -8.36
N ARG A 241 44.98 -16.14 -8.35
CA ARG A 241 45.84 -17.26 -8.80
C ARG A 241 45.36 -17.91 -10.10
N ALA A 242 46.31 -18.24 -10.98
CA ALA A 242 46.04 -18.92 -12.24
C ALA A 242 45.33 -20.27 -12.02
N GLY A 243 44.27 -20.53 -12.77
CA GLY A 243 43.47 -21.76 -12.66
C GLY A 243 42.56 -21.83 -11.43
N ASN A 244 42.56 -20.81 -10.57
CA ASN A 244 41.65 -20.72 -9.43
C ASN A 244 40.47 -19.77 -9.71
N TYR A 245 39.33 -20.04 -9.07
CA TYR A 245 38.24 -19.08 -8.92
C TYR A 245 38.09 -18.57 -7.48
N THR A 246 37.67 -17.31 -7.36
CA THR A 246 37.35 -16.63 -6.11
C THR A 246 35.92 -16.08 -6.21
N ARG A 247 35.01 -16.59 -5.39
CA ARG A 247 33.63 -16.09 -5.31
C ARG A 247 33.50 -14.99 -4.25
N ILE A 248 32.98 -13.85 -4.68
CA ILE A 248 32.68 -12.67 -3.87
C ILE A 248 31.17 -12.61 -3.66
N ALA A 249 30.75 -12.72 -2.40
CA ALA A 249 29.37 -12.50 -1.98
C ALA A 249 29.17 -11.02 -1.57
N ALA A 250 28.29 -10.31 -2.27
CA ALA A 250 27.95 -8.92 -2.00
C ALA A 250 26.52 -8.83 -1.39
N PRO A 251 26.38 -8.55 -0.08
CA PRO A 251 25.08 -8.60 0.60
C PRO A 251 24.26 -7.31 0.41
N PHE A 252 23.19 -7.40 -0.39
CA PHE A 252 22.26 -6.29 -0.64
C PHE A 252 21.02 -6.40 0.26
N LYS A 253 20.59 -5.28 0.85
CA LYS A 253 19.37 -5.19 1.67
C LYS A 253 18.31 -4.39 0.94
N ASN A 254 17.39 -5.08 0.26
CA ASN A 254 16.30 -4.51 -0.51
C ASN A 254 15.01 -4.38 0.33
N PHE A 255 15.11 -3.79 1.52
CA PHE A 255 14.01 -3.77 2.49
C PHE A 255 13.04 -2.62 2.22
N SER A 256 11.75 -2.93 2.10
CA SER A 256 10.64 -1.98 2.14
C SER A 256 10.43 -1.45 3.56
N MET A 257 9.96 -0.21 3.68
CA MET A 257 9.59 0.40 4.96
C MET A 257 8.35 -0.27 5.57
N LYS A 258 8.25 -0.23 6.90
CA LYS A 258 7.06 -0.62 7.66
C LYS A 258 6.25 0.61 8.09
N LEU A 259 4.94 0.59 7.85
CA LEU A 259 3.98 1.44 8.54
C LEU A 259 3.60 0.80 9.87
N ASN A 260 3.63 1.56 10.97
CA ASN A 260 2.98 1.25 12.22
C ASN A 260 1.75 2.16 12.39
N THR A 261 0.55 1.59 12.52
CA THR A 261 -0.74 2.32 12.58
C THR A 261 -1.23 2.61 14.01
N GLY A 262 -0.35 2.62 15.00
CA GLY A 262 -0.72 2.92 16.39
C GLY A 262 -1.72 1.91 16.96
N SER A 263 -2.87 2.38 17.44
CA SER A 263 -3.91 1.57 18.07
C SER A 263 -4.97 1.04 17.10
N TYR A 264 -4.84 1.29 15.79
CA TYR A 264 -5.83 0.93 14.77
C TYR A 264 -6.29 -0.54 14.80
N VAL A 265 -7.60 -0.77 14.82
CA VAL A 265 -8.19 -2.12 14.90
C VAL A 265 -8.65 -2.60 13.52
N ALA A 266 -7.73 -3.20 12.78
CA ALA A 266 -7.95 -3.73 11.43
C ALA A 266 -9.06 -4.79 11.32
N THR A 267 -9.34 -5.53 12.39
CA THR A 267 -10.45 -6.50 12.44
C THR A 267 -11.83 -5.84 12.46
N THR A 268 -11.93 -4.60 12.94
CA THR A 268 -13.19 -3.83 12.95
C THR A 268 -13.42 -3.20 11.58
N LEU A 269 -12.49 -2.37 11.11
CA LEU A 269 -12.70 -1.52 9.94
C LEU A 269 -12.18 -2.15 8.63
N GLY A 270 -11.03 -2.82 8.65
CA GLY A 270 -10.39 -3.47 7.50
C GLY A 270 -8.85 -3.45 7.60
N PRO A 271 -8.12 -4.39 6.98
CA PRO A 271 -6.66 -4.26 6.85
C PRO A 271 -6.30 -3.07 5.95
N VAL A 272 -5.16 -2.42 6.21
CA VAL A 272 -4.58 -1.45 5.27
C VAL A 272 -4.28 -2.16 3.95
N SER A 273 -4.79 -1.63 2.84
CA SER A 273 -4.58 -2.18 1.49
C SER A 273 -3.37 -1.54 0.80
N LYS A 274 -3.19 -0.23 0.98
CA LYS A 274 -2.10 0.55 0.39
C LYS A 274 -1.92 1.90 1.10
N VAL A 275 -0.80 2.54 0.81
CA VAL A 275 -0.51 3.93 1.19
C VAL A 275 -0.11 4.70 -0.06
N ILE A 276 -0.59 5.94 -0.20
CA ILE A 276 -0.15 6.87 -1.24
C ILE A 276 0.76 7.92 -0.59
N VAL A 277 2.00 8.05 -1.05
CA VAL A 277 2.99 9.00 -0.52
C VAL A 277 3.43 9.94 -1.63
N ASN A 278 3.19 11.24 -1.46
CA ASN A 278 3.41 12.27 -2.50
C ASN A 278 2.79 11.90 -3.87
N GLY A 279 1.63 11.22 -3.87
CA GLY A 279 0.95 10.75 -5.09
C GLY A 279 1.47 9.41 -5.67
N ASN A 280 2.48 8.78 -5.07
CA ASN A 280 2.98 7.46 -5.48
C ASN A 280 2.33 6.36 -4.64
N GLU A 281 1.83 5.30 -5.27
CA GLU A 281 1.09 4.22 -4.61
C GLU A 281 2.01 3.06 -4.18
N TYR A 282 1.84 2.59 -2.93
CA TYR A 282 2.57 1.46 -2.36
C TYR A 282 1.59 0.48 -1.70
N ALA A 283 1.50 -0.74 -2.23
CA ALA A 283 0.64 -1.79 -1.68
C ALA A 283 1.12 -2.22 -0.28
N ALA A 284 0.20 -2.49 0.65
CA ALA A 284 0.51 -2.79 2.04
C ALA A 284 0.30 -4.28 2.37
N THR A 285 1.35 -4.97 2.81
CA THR A 285 1.27 -6.37 3.29
C THR A 285 1.33 -6.41 4.81
N ALA A 286 0.31 -6.94 5.49
CA ALA A 286 0.30 -7.04 6.95
C ALA A 286 1.46 -7.91 7.48
N VAL A 287 2.15 -7.46 8.53
CA VAL A 287 3.25 -8.21 9.17
C VAL A 287 2.69 -9.37 9.99
N SER A 288 3.07 -10.60 9.65
CA SER A 288 2.61 -11.81 10.35
C SER A 288 2.92 -11.75 11.85
N GLY A 289 1.89 -11.93 12.68
CA GLY A 289 1.99 -11.84 14.15
C GLY A 289 1.83 -10.43 14.73
N SER A 290 1.73 -9.38 13.89
CA SER A 290 1.41 -8.01 14.31
C SER A 290 -0.05 -7.67 14.03
N SER A 291 -0.62 -6.73 14.78
CA SER A 291 -1.98 -6.21 14.58
C SER A 291 -2.02 -4.82 13.94
N ASN A 292 -0.88 -4.12 13.89
CA ASN A 292 -0.76 -2.72 13.50
C ASN A 292 0.46 -2.41 12.60
N GLU A 293 1.23 -3.41 12.18
CA GLU A 293 2.36 -3.22 11.26
C GLU A 293 2.08 -3.75 9.85
N TYR A 294 2.45 -2.97 8.84
CA TYR A 294 2.30 -3.27 7.42
C TYR A 294 3.58 -2.93 6.66
N ILE A 295 3.96 -3.75 5.70
CA ILE A 295 5.12 -3.55 4.82
C ILE A 295 4.65 -2.79 3.58
N LEU A 296 5.23 -1.62 3.33
CA LEU A 296 4.89 -0.72 2.22
C LEU A 296 5.70 -1.11 0.98
N ASN A 297 5.19 -2.07 0.22
CA ASN A 297 5.92 -2.72 -0.86
C ASN A 297 6.41 -1.72 -1.90
N GLY A 298 7.74 -1.66 -2.07
CA GLY A 298 8.42 -0.76 -3.00
C GLY A 298 9.04 0.48 -2.35
N LEU A 299 8.46 1.00 -1.26
CA LEU A 299 8.96 2.20 -0.57
C LEU A 299 10.22 1.85 0.24
N ARG A 300 11.43 2.26 -0.18
CA ARG A 300 12.66 2.03 0.62
C ARG A 300 12.94 3.15 1.61
N LYS A 301 12.52 4.37 1.28
CA LYS A 301 12.74 5.58 2.08
C LYS A 301 11.57 6.57 1.89
N ILE A 302 11.18 7.27 2.96
CA ILE A 302 10.26 8.41 2.86
C ILE A 302 10.86 9.49 1.92
N PRO A 303 10.09 10.01 0.94
CA PRO A 303 10.54 11.08 0.07
C PRO A 303 10.63 12.41 0.84
N GLU A 304 11.67 13.19 0.55
CA GLU A 304 11.87 14.53 1.13
C GLU A 304 11.66 15.60 0.03
N PRO A 305 10.74 16.57 0.22
CA PRO A 305 9.85 16.74 1.37
C PRO A 305 8.66 15.77 1.35
N LEU A 306 8.15 15.42 2.53
CA LEU A 306 6.90 14.67 2.68
C LEU A 306 5.69 15.62 2.63
N ALA A 307 5.00 15.64 1.48
CA ALA A 307 3.89 16.53 1.18
C ALA A 307 2.50 15.89 1.38
N SER A 308 2.35 14.58 1.17
CA SER A 308 1.11 13.85 1.50
C SER A 308 1.37 12.40 1.90
N PHE A 309 0.48 11.84 2.73
CA PHE A 309 0.53 10.47 3.21
C PHE A 309 -0.90 9.95 3.44
N ASP A 310 -1.49 9.30 2.44
CA ASP A 310 -2.88 8.84 2.46
C ASP A 310 -2.94 7.33 2.69
N VAL A 311 -3.68 6.88 3.71
CA VAL A 311 -3.78 5.46 4.09
C VAL A 311 -5.14 4.91 3.66
N TYR A 312 -5.12 3.82 2.90
CA TYR A 312 -6.31 3.13 2.38
C TYR A 312 -6.50 1.76 3.02
N ILE A 313 -7.75 1.32 3.16
CA ILE A 313 -8.12 0.03 3.76
C ILE A 313 -9.02 -0.78 2.83
N THR A 314 -8.97 -2.11 2.97
CA THR A 314 -10.01 -3.02 2.47
C THR A 314 -11.16 -3.05 3.47
N ASP A 315 -12.12 -2.13 3.33
CA ASP A 315 -13.19 -1.90 4.30
C ASP A 315 -14.13 -3.11 4.46
N ASN A 316 -14.31 -3.58 5.70
CA ASN A 316 -15.05 -4.80 6.00
C ASN A 316 -16.56 -4.73 5.68
N GLN A 317 -17.21 -3.57 5.77
CA GLN A 317 -18.68 -3.41 5.55
C GLN A 317 -19.05 -2.67 4.26
N ALA A 318 -18.09 -2.07 3.54
CA ALA A 318 -18.32 -1.43 2.24
C ALA A 318 -18.81 -2.45 1.20
N LYS A 319 -19.53 -1.96 0.19
CA LYS A 319 -19.98 -2.72 -0.98
C LYS A 319 -18.80 -3.39 -1.71
N ALA A 320 -19.07 -4.48 -2.44
CA ALA A 320 -18.02 -5.27 -3.08
C ALA A 320 -17.20 -4.46 -4.12
N GLU A 321 -17.90 -3.62 -4.88
CA GLU A 321 -17.39 -2.67 -5.86
C GLU A 321 -16.74 -1.41 -5.25
N SER A 322 -16.67 -1.33 -3.92
CA SER A 322 -16.15 -0.17 -3.18
C SER A 322 -15.33 -0.60 -1.95
N LYS A 323 -14.70 -1.78 -2.01
CA LYS A 323 -13.94 -2.34 -0.88
C LYS A 323 -12.71 -1.54 -0.50
N GLU A 324 -11.97 -0.98 -1.46
CA GLU A 324 -10.86 -0.08 -1.13
C GLU A 324 -11.41 1.31 -0.79
N GLN A 325 -11.10 1.82 0.40
CA GLN A 325 -11.54 3.12 0.90
C GLN A 325 -10.40 3.89 1.55
N LEU A 326 -10.42 5.22 1.43
CA LEU A 326 -9.54 6.10 2.21
C LEU A 326 -9.93 5.98 3.69
N LEU A 327 -8.97 5.61 4.54
CA LEU A 327 -9.13 5.68 5.99
C LEU A 327 -8.84 7.09 6.48
N VAL A 328 -7.69 7.65 6.09
CA VAL A 328 -7.19 8.94 6.56
C VAL A 328 -6.16 9.53 5.58
N SER A 329 -6.27 10.82 5.29
CA SER A 329 -5.16 11.64 4.78
C SER A 329 -4.42 12.21 5.98
N ALA A 330 -3.22 11.69 6.27
CA ALA A 330 -2.54 11.94 7.54
C ALA A 330 -1.86 13.32 7.61
N THR A 331 -1.85 13.89 8.81
CA THR A 331 -1.13 15.12 9.12
C THR A 331 0.37 14.83 9.10
N THR A 332 1.08 15.23 8.03
CA THR A 332 2.46 14.79 7.79
C THR A 332 3.46 15.17 8.90
N THR A 333 3.18 16.24 9.66
CA THR A 333 3.97 16.65 10.84
C THR A 333 3.73 15.80 12.10
N GLY A 334 2.70 14.96 12.12
CA GLY A 334 2.43 13.98 13.17
C GLY A 334 3.09 12.62 12.95
N LEU A 335 3.65 12.37 11.76
CA LEU A 335 4.36 11.14 11.42
C LEU A 335 5.75 11.11 12.07
N THR A 336 6.11 9.97 12.66
CA THR A 336 7.47 9.72 13.17
C THR A 336 8.19 8.75 12.24
N VAL A 337 9.36 9.13 11.72
CA VAL A 337 10.14 8.33 10.75
C VAL A 337 11.46 7.88 11.39
N ASP A 338 11.64 6.58 11.55
CA ASP A 338 12.94 5.97 11.88
C ASP A 338 13.54 5.32 10.62
N ALA A 339 14.49 6.04 10.01
CA ALA A 339 15.24 5.57 8.84
C ALA A 339 16.22 4.42 9.14
N THR A 340 16.53 4.15 10.42
CA THR A 340 17.41 3.05 10.84
C THR A 340 16.61 1.76 11.03
N ALA A 341 15.44 1.86 11.65
CA ALA A 341 14.48 0.76 11.78
C ALA A 341 13.58 0.58 10.55
N LEU A 342 13.77 1.39 9.50
CA LEU A 342 12.93 1.46 8.28
C LEU A 342 11.43 1.49 8.62
N THR A 343 11.04 2.32 9.59
CA THR A 343 9.67 2.37 10.12
C THR A 343 9.12 3.80 10.05
N VAL A 344 7.86 3.93 9.65
CA VAL A 344 7.05 5.16 9.78
C VAL A 344 5.87 4.88 10.68
N THR A 345 5.67 5.70 11.71
CA THR A 345 4.58 5.56 12.68
C THR A 345 3.53 6.65 12.47
N LEU A 346 2.30 6.22 12.27
CA LEU A 346 1.08 7.04 12.24
C LEU A 346 0.21 6.64 13.44
N PRO A 347 0.16 7.43 14.52
CA PRO A 347 -0.45 7.03 15.79
C PRO A 347 -1.98 7.15 15.77
N LEU A 348 -2.66 6.28 15.01
CA LEU A 348 -4.12 6.28 14.91
C LEU A 348 -4.80 5.72 16.17
N SER A 349 -6.01 6.21 16.42
CA SER A 349 -6.97 5.61 17.35
C SER A 349 -7.45 4.23 16.89
N ALA A 350 -8.14 3.51 17.77
CA ALA A 350 -8.79 2.23 17.42
C ALA A 350 -9.72 2.33 16.20
N GLY A 351 -10.37 3.49 16.04
CA GLY A 351 -11.23 3.84 14.91
C GLY A 351 -10.52 4.45 13.70
N GLY A 352 -9.18 4.47 13.67
CA GLY A 352 -8.39 4.95 12.53
C GLY A 352 -8.31 6.47 12.38
N MET A 353 -8.50 7.22 13.48
CA MET A 353 -8.48 8.69 13.50
C MET A 353 -7.20 9.24 14.10
N GLU A 354 -6.79 10.44 13.66
CA GLU A 354 -5.77 11.24 14.35
C GLU A 354 -6.38 11.99 15.55
N GLY A 355 -5.51 12.44 16.48
CA GLY A 355 -5.89 13.06 17.75
C GLY A 355 -5.89 12.08 18.93
N ALA A 356 -5.93 12.59 20.16
CA ALA A 356 -5.88 11.83 21.41
C ALA A 356 -7.27 11.45 21.98
N GLY A 357 -8.36 11.94 21.40
CA GLY A 357 -9.73 11.68 21.87
C GLY A 357 -10.15 12.51 23.09
N THR A 358 -9.44 13.59 23.39
CA THR A 358 -9.68 14.47 24.55
C THR A 358 -10.39 15.77 24.15
N GLU A 359 -10.90 16.55 25.11
CA GLU A 359 -11.51 17.86 24.81
C GLU A 359 -10.55 18.84 24.12
N ALA A 360 -9.25 18.78 24.45
CA ALA A 360 -8.21 19.63 23.89
C ALA A 360 -7.63 19.12 22.56
N ASP A 361 -7.74 17.81 22.31
CA ASP A 361 -7.27 17.12 21.11
C ASP A 361 -8.22 15.95 20.79
N PRO A 362 -9.38 16.25 20.17
CA PRO A 362 -10.42 15.26 19.87
C PRO A 362 -10.05 14.40 18.65
N TYR A 363 -10.61 13.19 18.59
CA TYR A 363 -10.45 12.33 17.41
C TYR A 363 -11.12 12.96 16.18
N GLN A 364 -10.36 13.12 15.10
CA GLN A 364 -10.83 13.77 13.88
C GLN A 364 -11.48 12.79 12.92
N VAL A 365 -12.76 13.01 12.61
CA VAL A 365 -13.55 12.24 11.65
C VAL A 365 -13.54 12.98 10.30
N THR A 366 -12.69 12.50 9.40
CA THR A 366 -12.55 12.97 8.02
C THR A 366 -13.23 12.03 7.00
N THR A 367 -13.42 10.74 7.34
CA THR A 367 -13.92 9.71 6.39
C THR A 367 -15.08 8.87 6.92
N SER A 368 -15.82 8.24 6.00
CA SER A 368 -16.94 7.34 6.32
C SER A 368 -16.53 6.07 7.10
N PRO A 369 -15.36 5.43 6.85
CA PRO A 369 -14.82 4.39 7.72
C PRO A 369 -14.52 4.87 9.15
N GLN A 370 -13.96 6.07 9.30
CA GLN A 370 -13.71 6.66 10.62
C GLN A 370 -15.00 6.97 11.39
N LEU A 371 -16.10 7.35 10.72
CA LEU A 371 -17.38 7.55 11.38
C LEU A 371 -17.89 6.25 12.05
N ARG A 372 -17.62 5.08 11.47
CA ARG A 372 -17.87 3.80 12.16
C ARG A 372 -16.87 3.49 13.27
N GLY A 373 -15.71 4.14 13.26
CA GLY A 373 -14.69 4.05 14.31
C GLY A 373 -14.99 4.88 15.56
N VAL A 374 -16.05 5.69 15.55
CA VAL A 374 -16.46 6.57 16.67
C VAL A 374 -16.93 5.80 17.91
N GLY A 375 -17.33 4.54 17.74
CA GLY A 375 -17.70 3.67 18.85
C GLY A 375 -17.84 2.23 18.39
N VAL A 376 -17.87 1.29 19.33
CA VAL A 376 -18.01 -0.14 19.01
C VAL A 376 -19.41 -0.42 18.43
N GLU A 377 -19.46 -1.06 17.26
CA GLU A 377 -20.71 -1.38 16.57
C GLU A 377 -21.61 -2.26 17.43
N GLY A 378 -22.89 -1.89 17.56
CA GLY A 378 -23.86 -2.65 18.35
C GLY A 378 -23.73 -2.49 19.88
N THR A 379 -22.87 -1.59 20.37
CA THR A 379 -22.88 -1.18 21.79
C THR A 379 -24.12 -0.32 22.06
N GLU A 380 -25.22 -0.99 22.37
CA GLU A 380 -26.52 -0.41 22.73
C GLU A 380 -26.67 -0.41 24.28
N ASN A 381 -25.76 0.29 24.99
CA ASN A 381 -25.74 0.36 26.46
C ASN A 381 -25.64 1.79 27.00
N ASN A 382 -26.09 1.99 28.25
CA ASN A 382 -26.14 3.29 28.93
C ASN A 382 -24.85 3.67 29.69
N SER A 383 -23.73 2.97 29.45
CA SER A 383 -22.43 3.34 30.02
C SER A 383 -22.02 4.77 29.65
N ALA A 384 -21.22 5.41 30.50
CA ALA A 384 -20.51 6.63 30.13
C ALA A 384 -19.36 6.29 29.18
N GLU A 385 -19.26 7.03 28.07
CA GLU A 385 -18.05 7.08 27.24
C GLU A 385 -17.19 8.25 27.72
N THR A 386 -15.93 8.32 27.29
CA THR A 386 -14.96 9.36 27.70
C THR A 386 -14.43 10.20 26.53
N GLU A 387 -14.59 9.69 25.32
CA GLU A 387 -13.93 10.12 24.10
C GLU A 387 -14.64 11.30 23.42
N TYR A 388 -13.85 12.23 22.89
CA TYR A 388 -14.29 13.41 22.15
C TYR A 388 -14.00 13.24 20.66
N TYR A 389 -15.00 13.49 19.82
CA TYR A 389 -14.94 13.37 18.37
C TYR A 389 -15.35 14.67 17.70
N VAL A 390 -14.64 15.03 16.63
CA VAL A 390 -14.95 16.19 15.78
C VAL A 390 -15.00 15.79 14.31
N GLN A 391 -16.09 16.11 13.63
CA GLN A 391 -16.17 16.00 12.17
C GLN A 391 -15.48 17.21 11.53
N THR A 392 -14.66 16.97 10.52
CA THR A 392 -13.88 18.02 9.83
C THR A 392 -14.13 18.10 8.32
N HIS A 393 -14.95 17.19 7.78
CA HIS A 393 -15.26 17.04 6.35
C HIS A 393 -16.72 16.58 6.17
N ASP A 394 -17.31 16.85 5.00
CA ASP A 394 -18.58 16.23 4.59
C ASP A 394 -18.38 14.71 4.34
N ILE A 395 -19.38 13.90 4.70
CA ILE A 395 -19.31 12.43 4.70
C ILE A 395 -20.40 11.85 3.77
N ASP A 396 -20.00 10.95 2.86
CA ASP A 396 -20.91 10.15 2.02
C ASP A 396 -20.95 8.69 2.49
N LEU A 397 -22.13 8.21 2.86
CA LEU A 397 -22.37 6.84 3.32
C LEU A 397 -22.80 5.88 2.19
N ASN A 398 -22.91 6.35 0.95
CA ASN A 398 -23.28 5.54 -0.22
C ASN A 398 -22.34 4.34 -0.47
N MET A 399 -21.12 4.31 0.08
CA MET A 399 -20.25 3.12 0.03
C MET A 399 -20.82 1.92 0.82
N TYR A 400 -21.82 2.14 1.70
CA TYR A 400 -22.45 1.11 2.51
C TYR A 400 -23.83 0.73 1.94
N ALA A 401 -24.13 -0.57 1.94
CA ALA A 401 -25.45 -1.08 1.54
C ALA A 401 -26.47 -1.01 2.70
N ASP A 402 -25.98 -1.26 3.92
CA ASP A 402 -26.71 -1.14 5.17
C ASP A 402 -25.76 -0.57 6.24
N TRP A 403 -26.08 0.60 6.78
CA TRP A 403 -25.33 1.25 7.85
C TRP A 403 -25.63 0.59 9.19
N LYS A 404 -24.60 0.54 10.03
CA LYS A 404 -24.62 -0.16 11.30
C LYS A 404 -24.38 0.89 12.38
N PRO A 405 -25.44 1.39 13.05
CA PRO A 405 -25.32 2.54 13.96
C PRO A 405 -24.33 2.25 15.09
N VAL A 406 -23.51 3.26 15.42
CA VAL A 406 -22.44 3.18 16.42
C VAL A 406 -22.79 4.00 17.66
N LYS A 407 -22.23 3.67 18.82
CA LYS A 407 -22.37 4.54 19.99
C LYS A 407 -21.58 5.84 19.76
N SER A 408 -22.13 6.99 20.13
CA SER A 408 -21.35 8.24 20.12
C SER A 408 -20.38 8.26 21.31
N GLY A 409 -19.30 9.03 21.22
CA GLY A 409 -18.48 9.35 22.39
C GLY A 409 -19.19 10.23 23.43
N LEU A 410 -18.41 10.72 24.41
CA LEU A 410 -18.82 11.73 25.38
C LEU A 410 -19.21 13.04 24.70
N LEU A 411 -18.49 13.40 23.65
CA LEU A 411 -18.88 14.43 22.67
C LEU A 411 -18.72 13.87 21.25
N TYR A 412 -19.75 14.04 20.42
CA TYR A 412 -19.60 14.08 18.97
C TYR A 412 -20.05 15.45 18.47
N ASP A 413 -19.14 16.20 17.86
CA ASP A 413 -19.42 17.50 17.25
C ASP A 413 -19.26 17.42 15.73
N GLY A 414 -20.40 17.44 15.00
CA GLY A 414 -20.44 17.44 13.54
C GLY A 414 -19.99 18.75 12.89
N LYS A 415 -19.75 19.82 13.67
CA LYS A 415 -19.31 21.16 13.25
C LYS A 415 -20.12 21.87 12.15
N GLY A 416 -21.27 21.32 11.73
CA GLY A 416 -22.04 21.81 10.59
C GLY A 416 -21.78 21.05 9.27
N PHE A 417 -20.83 20.12 9.26
CA PHE A 417 -20.58 19.26 8.10
C PHE A 417 -21.73 18.29 7.85
N LYS A 418 -21.88 17.92 6.57
CA LYS A 418 -23.05 17.22 6.04
C LYS A 418 -22.75 15.73 6.01
N ILE A 419 -23.68 14.92 6.50
CA ILE A 419 -23.66 13.45 6.35
C ILE A 419 -24.74 13.09 5.34
N SER A 420 -24.39 12.29 4.34
CA SER A 420 -25.25 12.04 3.17
C SER A 420 -25.40 10.56 2.83
N ASN A 421 -26.48 10.26 2.12
CA ASN A 421 -26.81 8.96 1.51
C ASN A 421 -26.83 7.77 2.49
N LEU A 422 -27.24 8.02 3.73
CA LEU A 422 -27.47 6.95 4.70
C LEU A 422 -28.47 5.93 4.15
N LYS A 423 -28.14 4.64 4.20
CA LYS A 423 -29.10 3.54 4.06
C LYS A 423 -29.00 2.66 5.29
N SER A 424 -30.10 2.37 5.97
CA SER A 424 -30.06 1.68 7.26
C SER A 424 -31.31 0.85 7.57
N THR A 425 -31.11 -0.40 7.98
CA THR A 425 -32.14 -1.29 8.55
C THR A 425 -32.18 -1.23 10.08
N ARG A 426 -31.30 -0.44 10.69
CA ARG A 426 -31.03 -0.42 12.14
C ARG A 426 -31.26 0.94 12.82
N GLY A 427 -31.57 2.00 12.06
CA GLY A 427 -31.83 3.34 12.59
C GLY A 427 -30.87 4.42 12.08
N GLY A 428 -30.62 5.45 12.88
CA GLY A 428 -29.86 6.65 12.47
C GLY A 428 -28.35 6.46 12.37
N ILE A 429 -27.61 7.56 12.46
CA ILE A 429 -26.14 7.53 12.50
C ILE A 429 -25.66 6.78 13.75
N PHE A 430 -26.24 7.10 14.91
CA PHE A 430 -25.83 6.58 16.22
C PHE A 430 -26.82 5.57 16.81
N SER A 431 -26.32 4.48 17.40
CA SER A 431 -27.13 3.53 18.16
C SER A 431 -27.57 4.10 19.51
N TYR A 432 -26.65 4.80 20.18
CA TYR A 432 -26.88 5.32 21.53
C TYR A 432 -26.03 6.58 21.79
N SER A 433 -26.56 7.53 22.56
CA SER A 433 -25.82 8.74 22.96
C SER A 433 -24.85 8.47 24.12
N GLY A 434 -23.55 8.51 23.85
CA GLY A 434 -22.51 8.48 24.88
C GLY A 434 -22.41 9.75 25.73
N GLY A 435 -23.08 10.84 25.33
CA GLY A 435 -23.09 12.11 26.07
C GLY A 435 -23.78 13.24 25.30
N THR A 436 -22.99 14.08 24.63
CA THR A 436 -23.50 15.17 23.77
C THR A 436 -23.29 14.82 22.30
N ILE A 437 -24.35 14.86 21.52
CA ILE A 437 -24.31 14.83 20.05
C ILE A 437 -24.73 16.23 19.58
N GLN A 438 -23.86 16.93 18.83
CA GLN A 438 -24.15 18.30 18.39
C GLN A 438 -23.73 18.61 16.95
N ASN A 439 -24.44 19.55 16.31
CA ASN A 439 -24.17 20.06 14.96
C ASN A 439 -24.09 18.94 13.89
N VAL A 440 -24.92 17.89 14.00
CA VAL A 440 -24.93 16.73 13.10
C VAL A 440 -26.07 16.85 12.08
N HIS A 441 -25.74 16.92 10.80
CA HIS A 441 -26.69 17.22 9.72
C HIS A 441 -26.76 16.09 8.70
N LEU A 442 -27.74 15.19 8.86
CA LEU A 442 -28.05 14.14 7.90
C LEU A 442 -28.90 14.71 6.75
N VAL A 443 -28.29 14.99 5.60
CA VAL A 443 -28.91 15.72 4.48
C VAL A 443 -29.64 14.84 3.45
N SER A 444 -29.36 13.53 3.43
CA SER A 444 -30.08 12.57 2.57
C SER A 444 -29.97 11.14 3.11
N GLY A 445 -30.99 10.32 2.86
CA GLY A 445 -30.96 8.90 3.20
C GLY A 445 -32.33 8.21 3.23
N GLU A 446 -32.29 6.92 3.57
CA GLU A 446 -33.41 5.99 3.69
C GLU A 446 -33.18 5.08 4.91
N ILE A 447 -34.07 5.14 5.90
CA ILE A 447 -33.98 4.37 7.14
C ILE A 447 -35.26 3.52 7.27
N THR A 448 -35.14 2.20 7.10
CA THR A 448 -36.28 1.28 7.01
C THR A 448 -36.15 0.15 8.03
N VAL A 449 -36.83 0.28 9.17
CA VAL A 449 -36.66 -0.58 10.36
C VAL A 449 -37.95 -1.34 10.69
N SER A 450 -37.83 -2.50 11.34
CA SER A 450 -38.97 -3.28 11.83
C SER A 450 -38.85 -3.58 13.33
N GLY A 451 -39.86 -3.20 14.11
CA GLY A 451 -40.07 -3.65 15.51
C GLY A 451 -39.06 -3.10 16.52
N LYS A 452 -38.53 -1.89 16.31
CA LYS A 452 -37.51 -1.27 17.16
C LYS A 452 -37.75 0.23 17.34
N THR A 453 -37.27 0.77 18.46
CA THR A 453 -37.17 2.21 18.71
C THR A 453 -35.92 2.78 18.02
N PHE A 454 -36.08 3.85 17.23
CA PHE A 454 -34.98 4.45 16.47
C PHE A 454 -35.25 5.91 16.06
N GLY A 455 -34.19 6.64 15.73
CA GLY A 455 -34.27 8.03 15.27
C GLY A 455 -33.45 8.24 14.00
N GLY A 456 -33.64 9.38 13.32
CA GLY A 456 -32.85 9.73 12.13
C GLY A 456 -31.37 10.01 12.44
N ILE A 457 -31.08 10.59 13.61
CA ILE A 457 -29.70 10.89 14.05
C ILE A 457 -29.21 9.88 15.08
N VAL A 458 -30.00 9.58 16.12
CA VAL A 458 -29.63 8.66 17.19
C VAL A 458 -30.82 7.81 17.63
N ASN A 459 -30.64 6.51 17.87
CA ASN A 459 -31.79 5.66 18.24
C ASN A 459 -32.28 5.91 19.67
N ILE A 460 -31.36 5.91 20.63
CA ILE A 460 -31.68 6.06 22.06
C ILE A 460 -30.72 7.06 22.72
N SER A 461 -31.29 7.95 23.53
CA SER A 461 -30.60 8.79 24.50
C SER A 461 -31.49 8.81 25.74
N ASP A 462 -31.20 7.94 26.72
CA ASP A 462 -32.00 7.79 27.95
C ASP A 462 -31.18 7.90 29.25
N ARG A 463 -29.89 8.23 29.16
CA ARG A 463 -29.01 8.49 30.31
C ARG A 463 -29.06 9.96 30.71
N SER A 464 -29.31 10.24 31.99
CA SER A 464 -29.44 11.59 32.52
C SER A 464 -28.24 12.49 32.21
N GLY A 465 -28.54 13.71 31.74
CA GLY A 465 -27.55 14.72 31.34
C GLY A 465 -27.05 14.62 29.89
N CYS A 466 -27.52 13.64 29.11
CA CYS A 466 -27.22 13.59 27.67
C CYS A 466 -27.89 14.73 26.91
N LYS A 467 -27.30 15.10 25.76
CA LYS A 467 -27.74 16.26 24.97
C LYS A 467 -27.74 15.97 23.47
N ILE A 468 -28.75 16.48 22.78
CA ILE A 468 -28.87 16.43 21.32
C ILE A 468 -29.12 17.86 20.86
N LEU A 469 -28.11 18.51 20.28
CA LEU A 469 -28.08 19.96 20.08
C LEU A 469 -27.83 20.33 18.62
N LYS A 470 -28.68 21.16 18.02
CA LYS A 470 -28.47 21.69 16.65
C LYS A 470 -28.33 20.60 15.57
N CYS A 471 -29.00 19.45 15.75
CA CYS A 471 -28.94 18.34 14.80
C CYS A 471 -30.12 18.39 13.80
N SER A 472 -29.95 17.85 12.60
CA SER A 472 -31.04 17.82 11.61
C SER A 472 -31.08 16.59 10.73
N ASN A 473 -32.30 16.07 10.50
CA ASN A 473 -32.56 14.95 9.60
C ASN A 473 -33.35 15.36 8.36
N ALA A 474 -32.89 14.91 7.19
CA ALA A 474 -33.62 14.93 5.92
C ALA A 474 -33.73 13.52 5.28
N ALA A 475 -33.23 12.46 5.92
CA ALA A 475 -33.46 11.08 5.47
C ALA A 475 -34.93 10.67 5.65
N THR A 476 -35.45 9.92 4.68
CA THR A 476 -36.80 9.34 4.77
C THR A 476 -36.78 8.15 5.73
N ILE A 477 -37.74 8.13 6.65
CA ILE A 477 -37.87 7.12 7.70
C ILE A 477 -39.12 6.27 7.43
N VAL A 478 -38.98 4.96 7.50
CA VAL A 478 -40.06 3.97 7.46
C VAL A 478 -39.91 3.02 8.63
N SER A 479 -40.97 2.89 9.43
CA SER A 479 -41.08 1.91 10.51
C SER A 479 -42.24 0.97 10.27
N THR A 480 -42.03 -0.29 10.64
CA THR A 480 -43.03 -1.36 10.56
C THR A 480 -43.02 -2.20 11.83
N ASN A 481 -44.13 -2.82 12.17
CA ASN A 481 -44.33 -3.66 13.35
C ASN A 481 -44.17 -2.97 14.72
N GLY A 482 -43.96 -1.65 14.75
CA GLY A 482 -43.89 -0.81 15.94
C GLY A 482 -42.48 -0.46 16.45
N GLY A 483 -42.48 0.25 17.57
CA GLY A 483 -41.33 0.97 18.13
C GLY A 483 -41.64 2.46 18.29
N ASP A 484 -40.78 3.19 19.01
CA ASP A 484 -40.84 4.65 19.12
C ASP A 484 -39.92 5.29 18.09
N VAL A 485 -40.47 6.15 17.22
CA VAL A 485 -39.78 6.63 16.02
C VAL A 485 -39.77 8.16 15.97
N GLY A 486 -38.58 8.75 15.85
CA GLY A 486 -38.41 10.21 15.73
C GLY A 486 -37.56 10.62 14.54
N GLY A 487 -37.81 11.79 13.97
CA GLY A 487 -36.93 12.35 12.92
C GLY A 487 -35.50 12.59 13.41
N ILE A 488 -35.31 12.89 14.70
CA ILE A 488 -33.99 13.06 15.33
C ILE A 488 -33.67 11.87 16.24
N VAL A 489 -34.56 11.54 17.18
CA VAL A 489 -34.30 10.53 18.23
C VAL A 489 -35.48 9.58 18.47
N GLY A 490 -35.24 8.27 18.65
CA GLY A 490 -36.30 7.31 18.95
C GLY A 490 -36.84 7.46 20.38
N SER A 491 -35.99 7.17 21.37
CA SER A 491 -36.22 7.47 22.79
C SER A 491 -35.25 8.56 23.25
N GLY A 492 -35.77 9.71 23.64
CA GLY A 492 -35.02 10.88 24.11
C GLY A 492 -35.19 11.16 25.60
N GLY A 493 -35.30 10.12 26.42
CA GLY A 493 -35.48 10.26 27.87
C GLY A 493 -34.30 10.90 28.60
N HIS A 494 -34.55 11.52 29.76
CA HIS A 494 -33.53 12.12 30.64
C HIS A 494 -32.52 13.07 29.93
N SER A 495 -32.90 13.61 28.77
CA SER A 495 -32.01 14.29 27.81
C SER A 495 -32.48 15.71 27.50
N ILE A 496 -31.54 16.56 27.10
CA ILE A 496 -31.81 17.92 26.62
C ILE A 496 -31.74 17.94 25.09
N ILE A 497 -32.87 18.19 24.43
CA ILE A 497 -33.02 18.17 22.97
C ILE A 497 -33.31 19.61 22.51
N GLU A 498 -32.32 20.29 21.93
CA GLU A 498 -32.49 21.71 21.56
C GLU A 498 -32.04 22.03 20.13
N TYR A 499 -32.71 23.01 19.51
CA TYR A 499 -32.38 23.55 18.19
C TYR A 499 -32.38 22.48 17.08
N CYS A 500 -33.17 21.41 17.19
CA CYS A 500 -33.14 20.30 16.24
C CYS A 500 -34.26 20.37 15.19
N LYS A 501 -33.98 19.88 13.97
CA LYS A 501 -34.87 20.02 12.80
C LYS A 501 -35.11 18.70 12.07
N ASN A 502 -36.36 18.35 11.80
CA ASN A 502 -36.68 17.31 10.82
C ASN A 502 -37.34 17.87 9.56
N SER A 503 -36.79 17.48 8.42
CA SER A 503 -37.39 17.65 7.08
C SER A 503 -37.55 16.33 6.32
N GLY A 504 -37.09 15.20 6.88
CA GLY A 504 -37.32 13.87 6.31
C GLY A 504 -38.78 13.44 6.50
N ASN A 505 -39.36 12.78 5.49
CA ASN A 505 -40.69 12.18 5.64
C ASN A 505 -40.62 10.95 6.56
N ILE A 506 -41.61 10.77 7.42
CA ILE A 506 -41.66 9.71 8.44
C ILE A 506 -42.92 8.88 8.22
N THR A 507 -42.79 7.58 8.01
CA THR A 507 -43.90 6.63 7.91
C THR A 507 -43.85 5.63 9.06
N VAL A 508 -44.93 5.46 9.82
CA VAL A 508 -44.98 4.57 11.01
C VAL A 508 -46.29 3.79 11.08
N ASP A 509 -46.26 2.60 11.69
CA ASP A 509 -47.49 1.85 12.04
C ASP A 509 -47.93 2.07 13.50
N VAL A 510 -47.00 2.29 14.44
CA VAL A 510 -47.30 2.56 15.87
C VAL A 510 -47.00 4.01 16.26
N TYR A 511 -45.85 4.32 16.87
CA TYR A 511 -45.54 5.63 17.45
C TYR A 511 -44.59 6.43 16.55
N GLY A 512 -44.97 7.63 16.13
CA GLY A 512 -44.14 8.52 15.31
C GLY A 512 -44.22 9.99 15.70
N GLY A 513 -43.05 10.65 15.77
CA GLY A 513 -42.94 12.09 16.00
C GLY A 513 -41.91 12.77 15.10
N GLY A 514 -42.13 14.04 14.77
CA GLY A 514 -41.23 14.78 13.88
C GLY A 514 -39.81 14.94 14.42
N ILE A 515 -39.66 15.15 15.72
CA ILE A 515 -38.36 15.27 16.41
C ILE A 515 -38.04 13.99 17.18
N ALA A 516 -38.94 13.55 18.07
CA ALA A 516 -38.71 12.39 18.92
C ALA A 516 -39.88 11.40 18.87
N GLY A 517 -39.60 10.10 19.02
CA GLY A 517 -40.67 9.12 19.25
C GLY A 517 -41.29 9.33 20.63
N ILE A 518 -40.53 8.96 21.67
CA ILE A 518 -40.89 9.17 23.07
C ILE A 518 -39.82 9.98 23.79
N THR A 519 -40.23 10.79 24.75
CA THR A 519 -39.37 11.24 25.85
C THR A 519 -39.93 10.75 27.19
N TRP A 520 -39.05 10.49 28.14
CA TRP A 520 -39.37 9.95 29.47
C TRP A 520 -38.38 10.50 30.51
N GLY A 521 -38.88 11.02 31.62
CA GLY A 521 -38.06 11.54 32.72
C GLY A 521 -38.53 11.07 34.10
N ASN A 522 -38.00 11.71 35.14
CA ASN A 522 -38.30 11.39 36.54
C ASN A 522 -39.80 11.55 36.89
N GLN A 523 -40.33 10.62 37.69
CA GLN A 523 -41.73 10.60 38.10
C GLN A 523 -41.99 11.58 39.28
N VAL A 524 -42.05 12.87 38.95
CA VAL A 524 -42.38 13.97 39.86
C VAL A 524 -43.40 14.91 39.22
N GLU A 525 -43.95 15.88 39.96
CA GLU A 525 -44.95 16.82 39.46
C GLU A 525 -44.45 17.61 38.23
N PRO A 526 -45.28 17.84 37.18
CA PRO A 526 -44.82 18.45 35.93
C PRO A 526 -44.20 19.85 36.11
N GLY A 527 -43.10 20.11 35.39
CA GLY A 527 -42.32 21.35 35.51
C GLY A 527 -41.40 21.44 36.75
N SER A 528 -41.39 20.43 37.62
CA SER A 528 -40.54 20.44 38.82
C SER A 528 -39.04 20.39 38.51
N ALA A 529 -38.22 20.98 39.40
CA ALA A 529 -36.76 20.97 39.30
C ALA A 529 -36.11 19.57 39.37
N GLY A 530 -36.85 18.55 39.82
CA GLY A 530 -36.42 17.15 39.78
C GLY A 530 -36.58 16.44 38.43
N MET A 531 -37.18 17.11 37.43
CA MET A 531 -37.29 16.61 36.06
C MET A 531 -36.05 17.04 35.26
N ASP A 532 -35.55 16.16 34.40
CA ASP A 532 -34.24 16.29 33.72
C ASP A 532 -34.33 16.18 32.19
N THR A 533 -35.53 15.98 31.65
CA THR A 533 -35.78 15.89 30.20
C THR A 533 -36.38 17.20 29.69
N GLU A 534 -35.78 17.82 28.68
CA GLU A 534 -36.17 19.13 28.15
C GLU A 534 -36.13 19.15 26.62
N ILE A 535 -37.11 19.78 25.97
CA ILE A 535 -37.15 19.96 24.52
C ILE A 535 -37.38 21.45 24.21
N ARG A 536 -36.47 22.10 23.47
CA ARG A 536 -36.65 23.51 23.08
C ARG A 536 -36.26 23.82 21.65
N TYR A 537 -36.92 24.81 21.04
CA TYR A 537 -36.52 25.37 19.74
C TYR A 537 -36.40 24.31 18.63
N CYS A 538 -37.20 23.24 18.69
CA CYS A 538 -37.15 22.14 17.73
C CYS A 538 -38.34 22.19 16.77
N TYR A 539 -38.15 21.79 15.50
CA TYR A 539 -39.24 21.87 14.52
C TYR A 539 -39.27 20.78 13.45
N ASN A 540 -40.48 20.51 12.96
CA ASN A 540 -40.73 19.56 11.88
C ASN A 540 -41.37 20.24 10.65
N VAL A 541 -40.81 19.98 9.47
CA VAL A 541 -41.42 20.28 8.16
C VAL A 541 -41.66 19.00 7.34
N GLY A 542 -41.15 17.84 7.77
CA GLY A 542 -41.35 16.55 7.09
C GLY A 542 -42.77 16.02 7.25
N THR A 543 -43.29 15.33 6.23
CA THR A 543 -44.63 14.72 6.31
C THR A 543 -44.58 13.48 7.21
N ILE A 544 -45.51 13.39 8.16
CA ILE A 544 -45.69 12.24 9.05
C ILE A 544 -46.90 11.44 8.57
N VAL A 545 -46.71 10.18 8.21
CA VAL A 545 -47.75 9.27 7.71
C VAL A 545 -47.92 8.10 8.67
N LYS A 546 -49.10 7.98 9.28
CA LYS A 546 -49.50 6.75 9.97
C LYS A 546 -50.08 5.78 8.95
N SER A 547 -49.45 4.63 8.80
CA SER A 547 -49.69 3.68 7.69
C SER A 547 -50.65 2.54 8.03
N ASN A 548 -50.90 2.27 9.32
CA ASN A 548 -51.71 1.14 9.76
C ASN A 548 -52.49 1.44 11.06
N ALA A 549 -53.65 0.83 11.20
CA ALA A 549 -54.51 0.89 12.39
C ALA A 549 -54.24 -0.29 13.34
N ARG A 550 -53.21 -0.20 14.18
CA ARG A 550 -53.25 -0.94 15.45
C ARG A 550 -54.17 -0.18 16.40
N SER A 551 -55.44 -0.60 16.47
CA SER A 551 -56.46 0.05 17.30
C SER A 551 -55.96 0.19 18.74
N ASP A 552 -56.14 1.40 19.30
CA ASP A 552 -55.81 1.76 20.68
C ASP A 552 -54.30 1.67 21.03
N ASN A 553 -53.41 1.60 20.05
CA ASN A 553 -51.95 1.57 20.25
C ASN A 553 -51.18 2.18 19.06
N GLY A 554 -50.93 3.48 19.10
CA GLY A 554 -50.04 4.15 18.15
C GLY A 554 -50.27 5.66 17.99
N ASP A 555 -50.05 6.40 19.07
CA ASP A 555 -50.15 7.86 19.10
C ASP A 555 -49.14 8.52 18.14
N CYS A 556 -49.46 9.69 17.59
CA CYS A 556 -48.58 10.40 16.65
C CYS A 556 -48.68 11.91 16.82
N GLY A 557 -47.58 12.63 16.55
CA GLY A 557 -47.63 14.08 16.56
C GLY A 557 -46.47 14.80 15.89
N GLY A 558 -46.68 16.10 15.65
CA GLY A 558 -45.78 16.90 14.80
C GLY A 558 -44.37 17.08 15.35
N ILE A 559 -44.19 17.09 16.67
CA ILE A 559 -42.88 17.15 17.34
C ILE A 559 -42.59 15.82 18.04
N LEU A 560 -43.55 15.24 18.76
CA LEU A 560 -43.40 13.93 19.42
C LEU A 560 -44.60 13.01 19.17
N SER A 561 -44.40 11.70 19.32
CA SER A 561 -45.54 10.80 19.52
C SER A 561 -46.06 10.91 20.96
N ARG A 562 -45.16 10.75 21.94
CA ARG A 562 -45.50 10.75 23.38
C ARG A 562 -44.53 11.61 24.18
N LEU A 563 -45.04 12.69 24.77
CA LEU A 563 -44.31 13.57 25.68
C LEU A 563 -44.63 13.10 27.12
N VAL A 564 -43.78 12.22 27.67
CA VAL A 564 -44.00 11.58 28.98
C VAL A 564 -43.00 12.10 30.01
N ARG A 565 -43.47 12.45 31.22
CA ARG A 565 -42.64 12.86 32.38
C ARG A 565 -41.53 13.86 32.02
N THR A 566 -41.82 14.77 31.08
CA THR A 566 -40.86 15.70 30.49
C THR A 566 -41.05 17.09 31.10
N LYS A 567 -39.95 17.72 31.52
CA LYS A 567 -39.96 18.96 32.30
C LYS A 567 -40.62 20.11 31.56
N ILE A 568 -40.26 20.27 30.30
CA ILE A 568 -40.87 21.22 29.38
C ILE A 568 -40.63 20.84 27.92
N MET A 569 -41.64 21.02 27.08
CA MET A 569 -41.49 21.26 25.64
C MET A 569 -41.87 22.72 25.36
N GLU A 570 -40.93 23.56 24.92
CA GLU A 570 -41.23 24.96 24.60
C GLU A 570 -40.60 25.51 23.32
N TYR A 571 -41.28 26.49 22.71
CA TYR A 571 -40.87 27.14 21.46
C TYR A 571 -40.62 26.16 20.30
N CYS A 572 -41.31 25.03 20.27
CA CYS A 572 -41.24 24.06 19.18
C CYS A 572 -42.39 24.26 18.18
N TYR A 573 -42.22 23.86 16.92
CA TYR A 573 -43.32 23.94 15.95
C TYR A 573 -43.40 22.83 14.89
N ASN A 574 -44.62 22.47 14.50
CA ASN A 574 -44.89 21.58 13.38
C ASN A 574 -45.52 22.31 12.20
N ALA A 575 -44.80 22.32 11.08
CA ALA A 575 -45.26 22.72 9.76
C ALA A 575 -45.54 21.53 8.83
N GLY A 576 -45.00 20.35 9.15
CA GLY A 576 -45.15 19.14 8.33
C GLY A 576 -46.56 18.57 8.40
N GLN A 577 -47.10 18.14 7.25
CA GLN A 577 -48.42 17.52 7.18
C GLN A 577 -48.44 16.21 8.00
N ILE A 578 -49.51 16.01 8.78
CA ILE A 578 -49.77 14.73 9.45
C ILE A 578 -50.93 14.03 8.73
N ILE A 579 -50.68 12.82 8.24
CA ILE A 579 -51.63 11.98 7.51
C ILE A 579 -51.93 10.75 8.36
N ASP A 580 -53.15 10.68 8.90
CA ASP A 580 -53.61 9.53 9.67
C ASP A 580 -54.49 8.61 8.80
N ASN A 581 -53.94 7.47 8.38
CA ASN A 581 -54.73 6.39 7.76
C ASN A 581 -55.18 5.33 8.79
N GLY A 582 -54.87 5.52 10.08
CA GLY A 582 -55.15 4.58 11.16
C GLY A 582 -56.35 4.99 12.00
N SER A 583 -57.44 4.21 11.98
CA SER A 583 -58.61 4.50 12.80
C SER A 583 -58.30 4.55 14.31
N ASN A 584 -58.84 5.57 15.00
CA ASN A 584 -58.91 5.70 16.46
C ASN A 584 -57.58 5.86 17.23
N ASN A 585 -56.69 6.77 16.80
CA ASN A 585 -55.40 7.05 17.47
C ASN A 585 -55.35 8.47 18.06
N LYS A 586 -54.50 8.72 19.09
CA LYS A 586 -54.24 10.09 19.56
C LYS A 586 -53.29 10.78 18.56
N VAL A 587 -53.84 11.57 17.64
CA VAL A 587 -53.07 12.34 16.66
C VAL A 587 -53.19 13.82 16.95
N GLY A 588 -52.11 14.46 17.40
CA GLY A 588 -52.07 15.88 17.73
C GLY A 588 -51.00 16.64 16.94
N SER A 589 -51.25 17.89 16.54
CA SER A 589 -50.25 18.62 15.73
C SER A 589 -48.93 18.91 16.46
N LEU A 590 -48.86 18.79 17.78
CA LEU A 590 -47.61 18.93 18.55
C LEU A 590 -47.16 17.58 19.12
N THR A 591 -48.02 16.91 19.89
CA THR A 591 -47.77 15.56 20.39
C THR A 591 -49.06 14.73 20.36
N GLY A 592 -48.94 13.41 20.21
CA GLY A 592 -50.09 12.52 20.35
C GLY A 592 -50.55 12.47 21.80
N GLU A 593 -49.63 12.16 22.72
CA GLU A 593 -49.85 12.14 24.16
C GLU A 593 -49.02 13.21 24.91
N LEU A 594 -49.65 13.84 25.90
CA LEU A 594 -49.06 14.77 26.86
C LEU A 594 -49.29 14.19 28.27
N ASP A 595 -48.38 13.34 28.74
CA ASP A 595 -48.47 12.59 30.00
C ASP A 595 -47.52 13.15 31.07
N ASN A 596 -48.05 13.60 32.20
CA ASN A 596 -47.29 14.15 33.34
C ASN A 596 -46.14 15.10 32.90
N SER A 597 -46.44 15.97 31.94
CA SER A 597 -45.47 16.84 31.26
C SER A 597 -46.04 18.24 31.04
N TYR A 598 -45.15 19.21 30.85
CA TYR A 598 -45.52 20.60 30.58
C TYR A 598 -45.19 20.98 29.13
N SER A 599 -46.14 21.60 28.44
CA SER A 599 -46.00 22.13 27.09
C SER A 599 -46.27 23.64 27.08
N LYS A 600 -45.47 24.43 26.36
CA LYS A 600 -45.57 25.90 26.39
C LYS A 600 -45.14 26.62 25.10
N ASN A 601 -45.92 27.63 24.69
CA ASN A 601 -45.60 28.56 23.59
C ASN A 601 -45.32 27.87 22.23
N ASN A 602 -45.77 26.63 22.01
CA ASN A 602 -45.53 25.85 20.80
C ASN A 602 -46.61 26.06 19.74
N TYR A 603 -46.31 25.78 18.46
CA TYR A 603 -47.26 26.00 17.36
C TYR A 603 -47.39 24.80 16.40
N GLY A 604 -48.61 24.51 15.96
CA GLY A 604 -48.89 23.42 15.00
C GLY A 604 -49.80 23.84 13.85
N ILE A 605 -49.69 23.20 12.69
CA ILE A 605 -50.70 23.30 11.63
C ILE A 605 -52.03 22.66 12.03
N SER A 606 -53.11 22.98 11.31
CA SER A 606 -54.37 22.26 11.48
C SER A 606 -54.24 20.79 11.06
N VAL A 607 -54.87 19.89 11.81
CA VAL A 607 -54.87 18.43 11.61
C VAL A 607 -56.29 17.87 11.75
N SER A 608 -56.54 16.67 11.20
CA SER A 608 -57.88 16.05 11.15
C SER A 608 -58.59 15.96 12.51
N SER A 609 -57.85 15.68 13.58
CA SER A 609 -58.39 15.62 14.96
C SER A 609 -58.80 16.98 15.54
N SER A 610 -58.35 18.09 14.94
CA SER A 610 -58.38 19.44 15.52
C SER A 610 -57.78 19.53 16.94
N LYS A 611 -56.81 18.66 17.25
CA LYS A 611 -56.05 18.68 18.52
C LYS A 611 -54.59 19.07 18.33
N LEU A 612 -54.06 19.83 19.28
CA LEU A 612 -52.62 20.02 19.44
C LEU A 612 -51.99 18.83 20.18
N HIS A 613 -52.69 18.32 21.21
CA HIS A 613 -52.28 17.20 22.07
C HIS A 613 -53.48 16.57 22.80
N TYR A 614 -53.28 15.37 23.36
CA TYR A 614 -54.20 14.71 24.29
C TYR A 614 -53.54 14.60 25.66
N SER A 615 -54.09 15.30 26.67
CA SER A 615 -53.56 15.31 28.04
C SER A 615 -53.93 14.04 28.83
N THR A 616 -52.94 13.46 29.50
CA THR A 616 -53.08 12.35 30.46
C THR A 616 -52.25 12.65 31.73
N ASN A 617 -52.61 12.03 32.86
CA ASN A 617 -52.01 12.16 34.20
C ASN A 617 -51.34 13.53 34.49
N ASN A 618 -52.15 14.57 34.73
CA ASN A 618 -51.70 15.95 35.02
C ASN A 618 -50.89 16.66 33.91
N GLY A 619 -50.75 16.12 32.70
CA GLY A 619 -50.07 16.80 31.60
C GLY A 619 -50.82 18.04 31.08
N PHE A 620 -50.16 19.20 31.05
CA PHE A 620 -50.81 20.49 30.75
C PHE A 620 -50.01 21.40 29.79
N SER A 621 -50.75 22.30 29.14
CA SER A 621 -50.28 23.18 28.06
C SER A 621 -50.54 24.66 28.39
N SER A 622 -49.66 25.58 27.97
CA SER A 622 -49.90 27.02 28.06
C SER A 622 -49.43 27.77 26.82
N ASN A 623 -50.29 28.62 26.23
CA ASN A 623 -50.02 29.33 24.96
C ASN A 623 -49.63 28.43 23.77
N ASP A 624 -49.90 27.13 23.83
CA ASP A 624 -49.79 26.27 22.64
C ASP A 624 -50.96 26.58 21.69
N ALA A 625 -50.67 26.76 20.40
CA ALA A 625 -51.64 27.29 19.44
C ALA A 625 -51.58 26.61 18.07
N PHE A 626 -52.67 26.72 17.31
CA PHE A 626 -52.65 26.48 15.88
C PHE A 626 -52.12 27.70 15.14
N PHE A 627 -51.31 27.47 14.10
CA PHE A 627 -50.92 28.47 13.12
C PHE A 627 -52.16 28.94 12.35
N ASP A 628 -52.52 30.22 12.49
CA ASP A 628 -53.61 30.86 11.78
C ASP A 628 -53.19 32.28 11.38
N THR A 629 -52.84 32.44 10.11
CA THR A 629 -52.40 33.71 9.50
C THR A 629 -53.55 34.69 9.24
N ALA A 630 -54.81 34.24 9.25
CA ALA A 630 -55.97 35.11 9.10
C ALA A 630 -56.34 35.80 10.43
N SER A 631 -56.19 35.10 11.57
CA SER A 631 -56.36 35.66 12.92
C SER A 631 -55.07 36.19 13.55
N ASN A 632 -53.94 36.22 12.82
CA ASN A 632 -52.61 36.55 13.34
C ASN A 632 -52.15 35.72 14.57
N LYS A 633 -52.64 34.48 14.70
CA LYS A 633 -52.18 33.51 15.71
C LYS A 633 -50.93 32.81 15.18
N TRP A 634 -49.84 33.55 15.30
CA TRP A 634 -48.52 33.21 14.75
C TRP A 634 -47.46 33.80 15.69
N PRO A 635 -46.36 33.09 16.01
CA PRO A 635 -45.29 33.64 16.83
C PRO A 635 -44.67 34.85 16.13
N VAL A 636 -44.64 36.02 16.77
CA VAL A 636 -44.06 37.23 16.16
C VAL A 636 -42.58 37.32 16.51
N TYR A 637 -41.73 37.44 15.48
CA TYR A 637 -40.29 37.64 15.66
C TYR A 637 -40.00 38.91 16.48
N SER A 638 -39.04 38.83 17.38
CA SER A 638 -38.54 39.97 18.16
C SER A 638 -37.02 40.06 18.10
N ALA A 639 -36.50 41.27 18.03
CA ALA A 639 -35.07 41.54 18.23
C ALA A 639 -34.64 41.35 19.70
N ASP A 640 -35.59 41.38 20.65
CA ASP A 640 -35.36 41.12 22.08
C ASP A 640 -34.91 39.68 22.32
N SER A 641 -33.69 39.52 22.86
CA SER A 641 -33.07 38.23 23.15
C SER A 641 -33.70 37.47 24.33
N SER A 642 -34.60 38.08 25.09
CA SER A 642 -35.40 37.41 26.12
C SER A 642 -36.66 36.72 25.58
N ASN A 643 -37.03 36.97 24.32
CA ASN A 643 -38.16 36.30 23.66
C ASN A 643 -37.69 34.99 23.00
N GLY A 644 -38.25 33.85 23.43
CA GLY A 644 -37.94 32.53 22.86
C GLY A 644 -38.36 32.33 21.39
N TRP A 645 -39.16 33.24 20.82
CA TRP A 645 -39.46 33.34 19.38
C TRP A 645 -38.62 34.42 18.66
N GLY A 646 -37.58 34.95 19.31
CA GLY A 646 -36.74 36.05 18.82
C GLY A 646 -35.29 35.68 18.47
N SER A 647 -34.49 36.73 18.36
CA SER A 647 -33.11 36.79 17.83
C SER A 647 -32.09 35.85 18.48
N ALA A 648 -32.33 35.36 19.69
CA ALA A 648 -31.43 34.45 20.41
C ALA A 648 -31.53 32.99 19.94
N HIS A 649 -32.59 32.62 19.21
CA HIS A 649 -32.87 31.23 18.83
C HIS A 649 -33.20 31.06 17.34
N TRP A 650 -33.76 32.10 16.70
CA TRP A 650 -34.24 32.07 15.31
C TRP A 650 -33.60 33.16 14.45
N LYS A 651 -33.41 32.87 13.16
CA LYS A 651 -33.19 33.89 12.12
C LYS A 651 -34.39 34.85 12.09
N SER A 652 -34.21 36.08 11.60
CA SER A 652 -35.32 37.00 11.37
C SER A 652 -36.32 36.44 10.36
N TYR A 653 -37.61 36.45 10.71
CA TYR A 653 -38.71 35.98 9.87
C TYR A 653 -39.91 36.94 9.95
N SER A 654 -40.73 36.99 8.89
CA SER A 654 -41.94 37.82 8.81
C SER A 654 -43.15 37.09 9.40
N GLN A 655 -44.22 37.82 9.72
CA GLN A 655 -45.46 37.19 10.21
C GLN A 655 -46.05 36.26 9.14
N GLY A 656 -46.22 34.98 9.48
CA GLY A 656 -46.63 33.91 8.56
C GLY A 656 -45.48 33.14 7.88
N GLU A 657 -44.22 33.51 8.10
CA GLU A 657 -43.05 32.74 7.64
C GLU A 657 -42.54 31.81 8.74
N TYR A 658 -42.38 30.52 8.43
CA TYR A 658 -41.89 29.50 9.36
C TYR A 658 -40.47 29.83 9.90
N PRO A 659 -40.28 29.92 11.24
CA PRO A 659 -39.00 30.35 11.82
C PRO A 659 -37.84 29.38 11.55
N LYS A 660 -36.77 29.86 10.91
CA LYS A 660 -35.52 29.08 10.75
C LYS A 660 -34.59 29.24 11.93
N LEU A 661 -33.85 28.19 12.27
CA LEU A 661 -32.87 28.19 13.35
C LEU A 661 -31.59 28.92 12.94
N LEU A 662 -30.91 29.53 13.92
CA LEU A 662 -29.71 30.35 13.69
C LEU A 662 -28.55 29.62 13.00
N TRP A 663 -28.44 28.30 13.16
CA TRP A 663 -27.38 27.48 12.57
C TRP A 663 -27.64 27.05 11.12
N GLU A 664 -28.88 27.19 10.62
CA GLU A 664 -29.19 26.83 9.23
C GLU A 664 -28.44 27.73 8.24
N GLU A 665 -28.26 27.26 7.00
CA GLU A 665 -27.83 28.10 5.87
C GLU A 665 -28.97 29.04 5.41
#